data_AF-A0A414Z7M0-F1
#
_entry.id   AF-A0A414Z7M0-F1
#
_cell.length_a   1.000
_cell.length_b   1.000
_cell.length_c   1.000
_cell.angle_alpha   90.00
_cell.angle_beta   90.00
_cell.angle_gamma   90.00
#
_symmetry.space_group_name_H-M   'P 1'
#
loop_
_entity.id
_entity.type
_entity.pdbx_description
1 polymer ?
#
loop_
_entity_poly.entity_id
_entity_poly.type
_entity_poly.pdbx_seq_one_letter_code
_entity_poly.pdbx_strand_id
1 'polypeptide(L)'
;MGRKIIIYLFLLCFVRTNYAYSQAQYFVSPNGKDTGKGDIDSPFLSIEKAKQESRKQNGITTIYLREGVYRLEQPLVLTSEDGNGEKQLTICAYPEEKVIITSGVTLHPNWEHYKKNIMKSSVKESAIMDQLFVNGSYRPMARYPNFDSTAVRFNGTSAQATSTERIKKWKAPKGGYLHVMHASDWGDIHYQIVGKNKNNTLQLEGGWQNNRPSAGHVQNRMVENIFEELDAPGEWYYDKENRILYYYPMPDENMEEITLETPQLKHLIELRGCKERPVQNITIKDIEFTQTTRTFMEPYETLLRSDWAIYRGGSILLEGSENCRIQDCNFYNLGGNAILFSNYNYQSSVTGCHLSQIGASGICFVGDPEAVRSPSFRYEESVAIPQIDRITGSKTENYPTECLVYDNLIHHIGLYEKQVAGVQLSMCSSITISHNSIYHTPRAGINISEGTWGGHIIEYNDVFNTVRETGDHGSLNSWGRDRFWRSNRSQMDSLVTAEPDIILLDAKKENIIRYNRFRCDRGWDIDLDDGSSNYHIYNNLCLSGGIKLREGFYRVVENNIIVNNTFHPHVWFKNSGDVFVRNLIMRPYRPIRVSDWGAETDYNLFTDSLSYQEAIKNHTDKHSVVYPVTFKNALIGDFSIVEISKITPLCGFKNLEMDKFGVVSPNLKQLAKHPQMPLPTIYAHKAKSIVTKNWSGLSLKELDSEEERSATGMDSKRGVYVIAVDALESPLRDFIQPNDVILSLAGNDIHTLADMIKHTKQADFTKVVEIIIFRDQKEKQILIPANVVYQSED
;
A
#
# COMPACT_ATOMS: atom_id res chain seq x y z
N MET A 1 -8.21 -70.36 18.94
CA MET A 1 -9.12 -69.37 19.55
C MET A 1 -8.97 -69.48 21.07
N GLY A 2 -8.65 -68.49 21.88
CA GLY A 2 -8.36 -67.07 21.70
C GLY A 2 -7.43 -66.62 22.84
N ARG A 3 -6.57 -65.64 22.54
CA ARG A 3 -5.39 -65.21 23.28
C ARG A 3 -5.71 -64.54 24.62
N LYS A 4 -4.92 -64.82 25.65
CA LYS A 4 -4.78 -63.98 26.86
C LYS A 4 -3.91 -62.77 26.52
N ILE A 5 -4.48 -61.58 26.67
CA ILE A 5 -3.79 -60.29 26.48
C ILE A 5 -3.01 -60.00 27.75
N ILE A 6 -1.68 -59.89 27.63
CA ILE A 6 -0.79 -59.34 28.65
C ILE A 6 -0.58 -57.87 28.28
N ILE A 7 -1.08 -56.97 29.12
CA ILE A 7 -0.84 -55.52 29.00
C ILE A 7 0.49 -55.23 29.69
N TYR A 8 1.52 -54.89 28.91
CA TYR A 8 2.74 -54.25 29.43
C TYR A 8 2.50 -52.74 29.51
N LEU A 9 2.46 -52.20 30.73
CA LEU A 9 2.48 -50.77 30.99
C LEU A 9 3.92 -50.28 30.80
N PHE A 10 4.21 -49.58 29.70
CA PHE A 10 5.47 -48.86 29.51
C PHE A 10 5.35 -47.50 30.19
N LEU A 11 5.95 -47.35 31.38
CA LEU A 11 6.06 -46.08 32.08
C LEU A 11 7.16 -45.24 31.41
N LEU A 12 6.80 -44.49 30.37
CA LEU A 12 7.65 -43.47 29.76
C LEU A 12 7.64 -42.24 30.67
N CYS A 13 8.60 -42.16 31.59
CA CYS A 13 8.94 -40.95 32.30
C CYS A 13 9.46 -39.91 31.29
N PHE A 14 8.57 -39.07 30.77
CA PHE A 14 8.96 -37.78 30.20
C PHE A 14 9.48 -36.91 31.34
N VAL A 15 10.79 -36.97 31.60
CA VAL A 15 11.48 -35.90 32.30
C VAL A 15 11.44 -34.69 31.36
N ARG A 16 10.40 -33.87 31.48
CA ARG A 16 10.48 -32.49 31.01
C ARG A 16 11.52 -31.82 31.88
N THR A 17 12.72 -31.66 31.35
CA THR A 17 13.70 -30.72 31.90
C THR A 17 13.07 -29.33 31.80
N ASN A 18 12.48 -28.87 32.90
CA ASN A 18 12.18 -27.46 33.07
C ASN A 18 13.53 -26.74 33.13
N TYR A 19 13.98 -26.20 32.00
CA TYR A 19 15.02 -25.19 32.03
C TYR A 19 14.44 -23.97 32.74
N ALA A 20 14.78 -23.80 34.02
CA ALA A 20 14.59 -22.53 34.70
C ALA A 20 15.54 -21.53 34.01
N TYR A 21 15.04 -20.80 33.02
CA TYR A 21 15.79 -19.70 32.44
C TYR A 21 16.01 -18.66 33.54
N SER A 22 17.27 -18.31 33.77
CA SER A 22 17.62 -17.14 34.58
C SER A 22 16.88 -15.93 34.01
N GLN A 23 16.18 -15.19 34.86
CA GLN A 23 15.54 -13.94 34.51
C GLN A 23 16.38 -12.81 35.11
N ALA A 24 17.05 -12.05 34.25
CA ALA A 24 17.79 -10.87 34.66
C ALA A 24 16.98 -9.60 34.31
N GLN A 25 17.04 -8.61 35.20
CA GLN A 25 16.42 -7.31 34.99
C GLN A 25 17.46 -6.23 35.24
N TYR A 26 17.54 -5.28 34.31
CA TYR A 26 18.37 -4.10 34.44
C TYR A 26 17.52 -2.85 34.25
N PHE A 27 17.81 -1.81 35.02
CA PHE A 27 17.13 -0.52 34.96
C PHE A 27 18.10 0.55 34.48
N VAL A 28 17.64 1.40 33.57
CA VAL A 28 18.38 2.55 33.05
C VAL A 28 17.56 3.80 33.30
N SER A 29 18.17 4.89 33.77
CA SER A 29 17.49 6.17 34.00
C SER A 29 18.38 7.33 33.55
N PRO A 30 17.83 8.43 33.02
CA PRO A 30 18.61 9.63 32.70
C PRO A 30 19.35 10.22 33.91
N ASN A 31 18.91 9.90 35.14
CA ASN A 31 19.53 10.32 36.39
C ASN A 31 20.36 9.21 37.07
N GLY A 32 20.53 8.06 36.39
CA GLY A 32 21.28 6.90 36.89
C GLY A 32 22.79 7.11 36.91
N LYS A 33 23.53 6.03 37.20
CA LYS A 33 25.01 6.01 37.15
C LYS A 33 25.51 4.68 36.60
N ASP A 34 26.43 4.71 35.63
CA ASP A 34 27.01 3.48 35.06
C ASP A 34 27.93 2.72 36.02
N THR A 35 28.31 3.33 37.14
CA THR A 35 28.96 2.67 38.28
C THR A 35 27.99 2.00 39.24
N GLY A 36 26.68 2.13 39.02
CA GLY A 36 25.61 1.54 39.83
C GLY A 36 25.47 0.03 39.64
N LYS A 37 24.42 -0.54 40.21
CA LYS A 37 24.14 -1.99 40.14
C LYS A 37 23.22 -2.38 38.98
N GLY A 38 22.49 -1.41 38.43
CA GLY A 38 21.46 -1.65 37.42
C GLY A 38 20.15 -2.20 37.98
N ASP A 39 19.94 -2.14 39.30
CA ASP A 39 18.65 -2.44 39.93
C ASP A 39 17.77 -1.18 39.99
N ILE A 40 16.52 -1.33 40.43
CA ILE A 40 15.55 -0.22 40.42
C ILE A 40 15.96 0.97 41.30
N ASP A 41 16.71 0.70 42.38
CA ASP A 41 17.19 1.70 43.33
C ASP A 41 18.51 2.35 42.89
N SER A 42 19.28 1.66 42.06
CA SER A 42 20.58 2.07 41.52
C SER A 42 20.69 1.80 40.01
N PRO A 43 19.85 2.47 39.18
CA PRO A 43 19.81 2.25 37.74
C PRO A 43 21.10 2.71 37.06
N PHE A 44 21.44 2.08 35.94
CA PHE A 44 22.48 2.55 35.03
C PHE A 44 22.09 3.88 34.40
N LEU A 45 23.08 4.63 33.94
CA LEU A 45 22.87 5.88 33.20
C LEU A 45 22.62 5.59 31.72
N SER A 46 23.39 4.68 31.14
CA SER A 46 23.37 4.39 29.70
C SER A 46 22.76 3.03 29.36
N ILE A 47 22.06 2.99 28.22
CA ILE A 47 21.53 1.74 27.64
C ILE A 47 22.69 0.81 27.26
N GLU A 48 23.81 1.38 26.81
CA GLU A 48 25.03 0.64 26.46
C GLU A 48 25.58 -0.14 27.66
N LYS A 49 25.58 0.46 28.85
CA LYS A 49 26.01 -0.24 30.07
C LYS A 49 25.08 -1.40 30.41
N ALA A 50 23.76 -1.21 30.35
CA ALA A 50 22.79 -2.29 30.57
C ALA A 50 22.94 -3.42 29.55
N LYS A 51 23.19 -3.09 28.27
CA LYS A 51 23.51 -4.06 27.22
C LYS A 51 24.77 -4.86 27.55
N GLN A 52 25.85 -4.22 27.99
CA GLN A 52 27.08 -4.92 28.38
C GLN A 52 26.88 -5.88 29.56
N GLU A 53 26.00 -5.54 30.51
CA GLU A 53 25.66 -6.45 31.61
C GLU A 53 24.73 -7.58 31.16
N SER A 54 23.78 -7.31 30.26
CA SER A 54 22.93 -8.37 29.67
C SER A 54 23.75 -9.41 28.89
N ARG A 55 24.88 -9.00 28.28
CA ARG A 55 25.79 -9.93 27.60
C ARG A 55 26.35 -11.01 28.52
N LYS A 56 26.46 -10.75 29.82
CA LYS A 56 26.98 -11.70 30.82
C LYS A 56 25.93 -12.70 31.30
N GLN A 57 24.66 -12.48 30.95
CA GLN A 57 23.54 -13.33 31.35
C GLN A 57 23.16 -14.27 30.20
N ASN A 58 22.62 -15.44 30.55
CA ASN A 58 21.92 -16.35 29.63
C ASN A 58 20.43 -16.38 29.98
N GLY A 59 19.60 -16.88 29.08
CA GLY A 59 18.15 -16.91 29.28
C GLY A 59 17.48 -15.57 28.97
N ILE A 60 16.54 -15.15 29.80
CA ILE A 60 15.67 -14.01 29.51
C ILE A 60 16.21 -12.79 30.26
N THR A 61 16.52 -11.72 29.53
CA THR A 61 16.90 -10.44 30.12
C THR A 61 15.94 -9.34 29.69
N THR A 62 15.50 -8.52 30.66
CA THR A 62 14.73 -7.29 30.39
C THR A 62 15.52 -6.07 30.83
N ILE A 63 15.68 -5.10 29.93
CA ILE A 63 16.22 -3.77 30.22
C ILE A 63 15.03 -2.81 30.26
N TYR A 64 14.70 -2.35 31.47
CA TYR A 64 13.70 -1.32 31.69
C TYR A 64 14.33 0.07 31.58
N LEU A 65 13.78 0.88 30.69
CA LEU A 65 14.09 2.29 30.58
C LEU A 65 13.09 3.07 31.44
N ARG A 66 13.59 3.86 32.39
CA ARG A 66 12.79 4.74 33.21
C ARG A 66 12.39 5.99 32.44
N GLU A 67 11.37 6.70 32.92
CA GLU A 67 10.85 7.92 32.30
C GLU A 67 11.97 8.91 31.93
N GLY A 68 11.89 9.44 30.71
CA GLY A 68 12.72 10.54 30.25
C GLY A 68 13.27 10.39 28.84
N VAL A 69 14.23 11.26 28.52
CA VAL A 69 14.81 11.40 27.18
C VAL A 69 16.24 10.84 27.17
N TYR A 70 16.45 9.83 26.33
CA TYR A 70 17.72 9.16 26.10
C TYR A 70 18.31 9.66 24.78
N ARG A 71 19.34 10.49 24.88
CA ARG A 71 20.03 11.09 23.73
C ARG A 71 21.18 10.19 23.28
N LEU A 72 21.14 9.75 22.04
CA LEU A 72 22.16 8.89 21.44
C LEU A 72 23.18 9.74 20.69
N GLU A 73 24.46 9.57 21.03
CA GLU A 73 25.59 10.12 20.28
C GLU A 73 26.03 9.20 19.12
N GLN A 74 25.67 7.92 19.20
CA GLN A 74 25.89 6.89 18.19
C GLN A 74 24.73 5.88 18.23
N PRO A 75 24.45 5.16 17.12
CA PRO A 75 23.40 4.15 17.11
C PRO A 75 23.63 3.07 18.18
N LEU A 76 22.55 2.61 18.82
CA LEU A 76 22.59 1.44 19.69
C LEU A 76 22.68 0.18 18.82
N VAL A 77 23.88 -0.40 18.74
CA VAL A 77 24.12 -1.62 17.96
C VAL A 77 23.90 -2.86 18.82
N LEU A 78 23.00 -3.74 18.35
CA LEU A 78 22.64 -5.02 18.92
C LEU A 78 23.12 -6.14 17.98
N THR A 79 23.81 -7.15 18.51
CA THR A 79 24.39 -8.26 17.74
C THR A 79 23.94 -9.61 18.30
N SER A 80 24.45 -10.71 17.73
CA SER A 80 24.21 -12.06 18.24
C SER A 80 24.72 -12.29 19.68
N GLU A 81 25.53 -11.38 20.24
CA GLU A 81 25.92 -11.41 21.66
C GLU A 81 24.79 -10.95 22.60
N ASP A 82 23.87 -10.14 22.08
CA ASP A 82 22.75 -9.53 22.79
C ASP A 82 21.49 -10.40 22.74
N GLY A 83 21.31 -11.16 21.66
CA GLY A 83 20.21 -12.12 21.51
C GLY A 83 20.55 -13.24 20.52
N ASN A 84 20.28 -14.49 20.93
CA ASN A 84 20.57 -15.71 20.18
C ASN A 84 19.71 -16.88 20.70
N GLY A 85 19.98 -18.12 20.28
CA GLY A 85 19.20 -19.31 20.68
C GLY A 85 19.17 -19.59 22.19
N GLU A 86 20.12 -19.08 22.95
CA GLU A 86 20.21 -19.24 24.41
C GLU A 86 19.84 -17.96 25.18
N LYS A 87 19.65 -16.84 24.48
CA LYS A 87 19.48 -15.51 25.07
C LYS A 87 18.36 -14.73 24.40
N GLN A 88 17.41 -14.27 25.21
CA GLN A 88 16.34 -13.37 24.80
C GLN A 88 16.51 -12.03 25.49
N LEU A 89 16.38 -10.94 24.73
CA LEU A 89 16.53 -9.58 25.25
C LEU A 89 15.26 -8.79 24.96
N THR A 90 14.67 -8.19 26.00
CA THR A 90 13.64 -7.16 25.85
C THR A 90 14.21 -5.82 26.31
N ILE A 91 14.12 -4.80 25.48
CA ILE A 91 14.38 -3.40 25.86
C ILE A 91 13.05 -2.68 25.79
N CYS A 92 12.55 -2.20 26.92
CA CYS A 92 11.25 -1.56 26.97
C CYS A 92 11.19 -0.40 27.96
N ALA A 93 10.20 0.47 27.81
CA ALA A 93 9.85 1.40 28.88
C ALA A 93 9.41 0.63 30.14
N TYR A 94 9.67 1.22 31.29
CA TYR A 94 9.05 0.78 32.53
C TYR A 94 7.52 1.03 32.45
N PRO A 95 6.67 0.16 33.01
CA PRO A 95 5.22 0.28 32.82
C PRO A 95 4.67 1.67 33.13
N GLU A 96 3.83 2.19 32.23
CA GLU A 96 3.19 3.52 32.30
C GLU A 96 4.14 4.72 32.24
N GLU A 97 5.45 4.51 32.11
CA GLU A 97 6.45 5.59 31.98
C GLU A 97 6.70 5.94 30.50
N LYS A 98 6.90 7.24 30.23
CA LYS A 98 7.18 7.74 28.89
C LYS A 98 8.68 7.76 28.61
N VAL A 99 9.12 7.00 27.62
CA VAL A 99 10.53 6.91 27.21
C VAL A 99 10.72 7.40 25.78
N ILE A 100 11.61 8.37 25.59
CA ILE A 100 11.97 8.91 24.27
C ILE A 100 13.44 8.59 23.99
N ILE A 101 13.71 7.92 22.87
CA ILE A 101 15.04 7.77 22.29
C ILE A 101 15.17 8.74 21.11
N THR A 102 16.21 9.57 21.13
CA THR A 102 16.43 10.60 20.13
C THR A 102 17.91 10.79 19.83
N SER A 103 18.23 11.31 18.64
CA SER A 103 19.57 11.85 18.34
C SER A 103 19.64 13.37 18.44
N GLY A 104 18.55 14.01 18.86
CA GLY A 104 18.44 15.46 18.97
C GLY A 104 19.36 16.03 20.05
N VAL A 105 20.21 16.98 19.66
CA VAL A 105 20.95 17.81 20.60
C VAL A 105 20.24 19.13 20.82
N THR A 106 20.15 19.56 22.07
CA THR A 106 19.57 20.84 22.45
C THR A 106 20.57 21.96 22.17
N LEU A 107 20.11 23.00 21.47
CA LEU A 107 20.88 24.20 21.20
C LEU A 107 20.57 25.26 22.26
N HIS A 108 21.57 26.03 22.66
CA HIS A 108 21.42 27.10 23.65
C HIS A 108 21.71 28.47 23.01
N PRO A 109 20.84 28.96 22.12
CA PRO A 109 21.03 30.24 21.48
C PRO A 109 20.92 31.40 22.48
N ASN A 110 21.77 32.40 22.31
CA ASN A 110 21.62 33.73 22.92
C ASN A 110 21.08 34.68 21.86
N TRP A 111 19.75 34.84 21.84
CA TRP A 111 19.06 35.55 20.77
C TRP A 111 19.34 37.05 20.77
N GLU A 112 19.68 37.56 19.59
CA GLU A 112 19.77 38.98 19.29
C GLU A 112 18.83 39.31 18.15
N HIS A 113 18.26 40.53 18.16
CA HIS A 113 17.52 41.02 17.01
C HIS A 113 18.45 41.19 15.81
N TYR A 114 18.00 40.76 14.63
CA TYR A 114 18.72 40.98 13.37
C TYR A 114 18.05 42.06 12.51
N LYS A 115 16.98 41.68 11.77
CA LYS A 115 16.25 42.55 10.84
C LYS A 115 14.81 42.07 10.72
N LYS A 116 13.88 43.02 10.55
CA LYS A 116 12.43 42.72 10.55
C LYS A 116 12.07 41.94 11.82
N ASN A 117 11.49 40.74 11.70
CA ASN A 117 11.18 39.84 12.81
C ASN A 117 12.17 38.67 12.91
N ILE A 118 13.33 38.75 12.26
CA ILE A 118 14.34 37.69 12.31
C ILE A 118 15.24 37.92 13.52
N MET A 119 15.40 36.86 14.31
CA MET A 119 16.36 36.74 15.41
C MET A 119 17.60 35.99 14.91
N LYS A 120 18.75 36.25 15.54
CA LYS A 120 19.98 35.52 15.27
C LYS A 120 20.66 35.09 16.58
N SER A 121 21.42 34.02 16.53
CA SER A 121 22.30 33.60 17.62
C SER A 121 23.51 32.84 17.09
N SER A 122 24.66 33.00 17.74
CA SER A 122 25.78 32.08 17.55
C SER A 122 25.45 30.72 18.15
N VAL A 123 25.76 29.64 17.42
CA VAL A 123 25.61 28.25 17.88
C VAL A 123 26.96 27.75 18.36
N LYS A 124 27.07 27.44 19.66
CA LYS A 124 28.34 27.03 20.30
C LYS A 124 28.57 25.53 20.19
N GLU A 125 27.48 24.78 20.09
CA GLU A 125 27.43 23.34 19.89
C GLU A 125 28.02 22.97 18.52
N SER A 126 28.81 21.90 18.48
CA SER A 126 29.28 21.31 17.23
C SER A 126 28.22 20.36 16.69
N ALA A 127 27.09 20.91 16.23
CA ALA A 127 25.94 20.16 15.78
C ALA A 127 25.79 20.18 14.25
N ILE A 128 25.27 19.08 13.70
CA ILE A 128 24.70 19.05 12.36
C ILE A 128 23.40 19.86 12.41
N MET A 129 23.25 20.83 11.51
CA MET A 129 22.06 21.67 11.36
C MET A 129 21.29 21.25 10.12
N ASP A 130 20.71 20.05 10.16
CA ASP A 130 19.95 19.45 9.05
C ASP A 130 18.43 19.70 9.17
N GLN A 131 17.92 19.70 10.39
CA GLN A 131 16.53 20.01 10.70
C GLN A 131 16.51 20.85 11.98
N LEU A 132 15.42 21.60 12.20
CA LEU A 132 15.23 22.35 13.42
C LEU A 132 13.87 22.02 14.02
N PHE A 133 13.87 21.68 15.30
CA PHE A 133 12.67 21.47 16.09
C PHE A 133 12.60 22.56 17.14
N VAL A 134 11.45 23.23 17.24
CA VAL A 134 11.17 24.24 18.26
C VAL A 134 10.01 23.72 19.11
N ASN A 135 10.26 23.50 20.40
CA ASN A 135 9.32 22.86 21.32
C ASN A 135 8.77 21.52 20.76
N GLY A 136 9.65 20.70 20.19
CA GLY A 136 9.31 19.41 19.58
C GLY A 136 8.63 19.48 18.20
N SER A 137 8.30 20.68 17.70
CA SER A 137 7.66 20.87 16.40
C SER A 137 8.68 21.20 15.31
N TYR A 138 8.58 20.54 14.15
CA TYR A 138 9.43 20.82 12.99
C TYR A 138 9.29 22.28 12.51
N ARG A 139 10.40 22.85 12.06
CA ARG A 139 10.49 24.18 11.42
C ARG A 139 11.14 24.05 10.04
N PRO A 140 10.50 24.57 8.97
CA PRO A 140 11.08 24.52 7.63
C PRO A 140 12.33 25.40 7.54
N MET A 141 13.33 24.94 6.78
CA MET A 141 14.41 25.83 6.34
C MET A 141 13.82 26.98 5.50
N ALA A 142 14.51 28.12 5.47
CA ALA A 142 14.20 29.24 4.58
C ALA A 142 14.02 28.75 3.15
N ARG A 143 12.84 28.92 2.58
CA ARG A 143 12.43 28.23 1.35
C ARG A 143 11.61 29.10 0.41
N TYR A 144 11.62 28.73 -0.86
CA TYR A 144 10.72 29.30 -1.85
C TYR A 144 9.98 28.22 -2.66
N PRO A 145 8.65 28.34 -2.81
CA PRO A 145 7.79 29.29 -2.11
C PRO A 145 7.69 28.95 -0.61
N ASN A 146 7.22 29.93 0.16
CA ASN A 146 6.98 29.80 1.59
C ASN A 146 6.00 28.65 1.85
N PHE A 147 6.14 28.02 3.01
CA PHE A 147 5.36 26.84 3.39
C PHE A 147 3.84 27.10 3.33
N ASP A 148 3.13 26.22 2.63
CA ASP A 148 1.67 26.19 2.52
C ASP A 148 1.18 24.75 2.75
N SER A 149 0.49 24.53 3.88
CA SER A 149 -0.05 23.22 4.25
C SER A 149 -1.18 22.74 3.34
N THR A 150 -1.78 23.64 2.55
CA THR A 150 -2.87 23.33 1.61
C THR A 150 -2.36 22.96 0.22
N ALA A 151 -1.10 23.25 -0.08
CA ALA A 151 -0.50 22.93 -1.36
C ALA A 151 -0.41 21.40 -1.57
N VAL A 152 -0.66 20.98 -2.80
CA VAL A 152 -0.69 19.55 -3.17
C VAL A 152 0.69 18.91 -3.08
N ARG A 153 1.77 19.64 -3.39
CA ARG A 153 3.13 19.08 -3.48
C ARG A 153 4.13 19.90 -2.68
N PHE A 154 5.05 19.22 -1.99
CA PHE A 154 6.14 19.82 -1.20
C PHE A 154 5.72 20.95 -0.25
N ASN A 155 4.44 21.01 0.13
CA ASN A 155 3.85 22.13 0.85
C ASN A 155 4.16 23.49 0.19
N GLY A 156 4.17 23.53 -1.13
CA GLY A 156 4.38 24.73 -1.93
C GLY A 156 5.41 24.50 -3.03
N THR A 157 5.04 24.78 -4.28
CA THR A 157 5.93 24.71 -5.44
C THR A 157 5.72 25.88 -6.40
N SER A 158 6.77 26.29 -7.11
CA SER A 158 6.68 27.31 -8.14
C SER A 158 7.79 27.18 -9.18
N ALA A 159 7.50 27.43 -10.46
CA ALA A 159 8.55 27.58 -11.49
C ALA A 159 9.57 28.68 -11.12
N GLN A 160 9.16 29.68 -10.34
CA GLN A 160 10.05 30.77 -9.93
C GLN A 160 11.15 30.33 -8.96
N ALA A 161 11.06 29.13 -8.37
CA ALA A 161 12.10 28.56 -7.50
C ALA A 161 13.46 28.44 -8.21
N THR A 162 13.49 28.36 -9.54
CA THR A 162 14.72 28.32 -10.34
C THR A 162 14.81 29.42 -11.40
N SER A 163 14.07 30.53 -11.24
CA SER A 163 14.14 31.66 -12.17
C SER A 163 15.44 32.44 -12.03
N THR A 164 15.95 32.96 -13.14
CA THR A 164 17.21 33.74 -13.14
C THR A 164 17.08 35.03 -12.34
N GLU A 165 15.90 35.66 -12.33
CA GLU A 165 15.59 36.87 -11.58
C GLU A 165 15.68 36.64 -10.07
N ARG A 166 15.26 35.45 -9.61
CA ARG A 166 15.35 35.05 -8.20
C ARG A 166 16.79 34.69 -7.84
N ILE A 167 17.43 33.80 -8.59
CA ILE A 167 18.81 33.35 -8.36
C ILE A 167 19.80 34.53 -8.38
N LYS A 168 19.53 35.57 -9.18
CA LYS A 168 20.34 36.81 -9.20
C LYS A 168 20.41 37.49 -7.82
N LYS A 169 19.36 37.40 -7.01
CA LYS A 169 19.29 38.01 -5.67
C LYS A 169 20.10 37.25 -4.62
N TRP A 170 20.29 35.95 -4.81
CA TRP A 170 20.99 35.09 -3.85
C TRP A 170 22.49 35.36 -3.89
N LYS A 171 23.10 35.74 -2.76
CA LYS A 171 24.55 36.03 -2.72
C LYS A 171 25.38 34.75 -2.76
N ALA A 172 25.04 33.77 -1.91
CA ALA A 172 25.76 32.51 -1.78
C ALA A 172 24.77 31.34 -1.57
N PRO A 173 24.14 30.82 -2.64
CA PRO A 173 23.13 29.76 -2.52
C PRO A 173 23.72 28.36 -2.28
N LYS A 174 25.04 28.25 -2.09
CA LYS A 174 25.73 26.98 -1.87
C LYS A 174 25.26 26.35 -0.56
N GLY A 175 24.97 25.05 -0.61
CA GLY A 175 24.41 24.29 0.52
C GLY A 175 22.88 24.28 0.53
N GLY A 176 22.23 25.07 -0.33
CA GLY A 176 20.79 24.97 -0.59
C GLY A 176 20.39 23.64 -1.23
N TYR A 177 19.10 23.34 -1.21
CA TYR A 177 18.54 22.18 -1.91
C TYR A 177 17.50 22.62 -2.93
N LEU A 178 17.39 21.85 -4.01
CA LEU A 178 16.35 21.95 -5.02
C LEU A 178 15.58 20.62 -5.07
N HIS A 179 14.28 20.68 -4.82
CA HIS A 179 13.34 19.56 -4.91
C HIS A 179 12.47 19.73 -6.14
N VAL A 180 12.34 18.69 -6.97
CA VAL A 180 11.62 18.76 -8.24
C VAL A 180 10.82 17.49 -8.45
N MET A 181 9.52 17.61 -8.71
CA MET A 181 8.74 16.46 -9.16
C MET A 181 9.20 16.01 -10.56
N HIS A 182 9.05 14.74 -10.88
CA HIS A 182 9.11 14.28 -12.27
C HIS A 182 8.08 14.99 -13.15
N ALA A 183 8.38 15.16 -14.44
CA ALA A 183 7.50 15.85 -15.39
C ALA A 183 6.11 15.20 -15.51
N SER A 184 6.04 13.88 -15.29
CA SER A 184 4.80 13.09 -15.27
C SER A 184 4.32 12.75 -13.85
N ASP A 185 4.87 13.39 -12.81
CA ASP A 185 4.53 13.15 -11.40
C ASP A 185 4.72 11.70 -10.90
N TRP A 186 5.60 10.90 -11.51
CA TRP A 186 5.86 9.52 -11.05
C TRP A 186 6.68 9.41 -9.75
N GLY A 187 7.33 10.50 -9.36
CA GLY A 187 8.25 10.59 -8.24
C GLY A 187 8.88 11.98 -8.21
N ASP A 188 10.00 12.10 -7.53
CA ASP A 188 10.69 13.36 -7.31
C ASP A 188 12.20 13.19 -7.23
N ILE A 189 12.94 14.22 -7.62
CA ILE A 189 14.40 14.25 -7.62
C ILE A 189 14.90 15.42 -6.80
N HIS A 190 16.03 15.21 -6.14
CA HIS A 190 16.63 16.19 -5.25
C HIS A 190 18.06 16.49 -5.68
N TYR A 191 18.42 17.77 -5.54
CA TYR A 191 19.74 18.27 -5.84
C TYR A 191 20.25 19.14 -4.70
N GLN A 192 21.52 19.01 -4.38
CA GLN A 192 22.25 20.02 -3.63
C GLN A 192 22.72 21.12 -4.59
N ILE A 193 22.58 22.37 -4.15
CA ILE A 193 23.10 23.54 -4.83
C ILE A 193 24.57 23.72 -4.43
N VAL A 194 25.48 23.53 -5.38
CA VAL A 194 26.93 23.67 -5.15
C VAL A 194 27.46 25.06 -5.50
N GLY A 195 26.64 25.85 -6.20
CA GLY A 195 26.97 27.22 -6.58
C GLY A 195 25.96 27.80 -7.56
N LYS A 196 26.29 28.97 -8.14
CA LYS A 196 25.54 29.59 -9.23
C LYS A 196 26.47 30.06 -10.35
N ASN A 197 26.01 29.93 -11.58
CA ASN A 197 26.71 30.35 -12.80
C ASN A 197 26.61 31.88 -13.02
N LYS A 198 27.48 32.43 -13.90
CA LYS A 198 27.49 33.86 -14.26
C LYS A 198 26.17 34.35 -14.88
N ASN A 199 25.42 33.46 -15.53
CA ASN A 199 24.11 33.74 -16.12
C ASN A 199 22.95 33.56 -15.12
N ASN A 200 23.23 33.43 -13.82
CA ASN A 200 22.24 33.25 -12.75
C ASN A 200 21.41 31.95 -12.88
N THR A 201 22.04 30.86 -13.33
CA THR A 201 21.50 29.49 -13.16
C THR A 201 22.23 28.76 -12.04
N LEU A 202 21.62 27.72 -11.48
CA LEU A 202 22.24 26.93 -10.41
C LEU A 202 23.21 25.89 -10.96
N GLN A 203 24.26 25.62 -10.17
CA GLN A 203 25.08 24.43 -10.31
C GLN A 203 24.56 23.41 -9.31
N LEU A 204 24.25 22.20 -9.78
CA LEU A 204 23.51 21.19 -9.04
C LEU A 204 24.28 19.87 -9.03
N GLU A 205 24.23 19.16 -7.90
CA GLU A 205 24.73 17.81 -7.70
C GLU A 205 23.62 16.97 -7.06
N GLY A 206 23.24 15.85 -7.66
CA GLY A 206 22.05 15.10 -7.25
C GLY A 206 21.35 14.34 -8.36
N GLY A 207 20.09 13.98 -8.09
CA GLY A 207 19.19 13.36 -9.06
C GLY A 207 19.29 11.84 -9.17
N TRP A 208 19.74 11.16 -8.12
CA TRP A 208 19.93 9.70 -8.07
C TRP A 208 18.90 8.96 -7.21
N GLN A 209 17.91 9.65 -6.66
CA GLN A 209 16.95 9.09 -5.70
C GLN A 209 15.87 8.19 -6.34
N ASN A 210 15.83 8.10 -7.67
CA ASN A 210 14.87 7.27 -8.41
C ASN A 210 15.60 6.34 -9.37
N ASN A 211 15.03 5.17 -9.59
CA ASN A 211 15.59 4.20 -10.51
C ASN A 211 15.16 4.41 -11.97
N ARG A 212 14.14 5.25 -12.20
CA ARG A 212 13.71 5.69 -13.54
C ARG A 212 13.79 7.21 -13.70
N PRO A 213 14.86 7.74 -14.31
CA PRO A 213 15.06 9.17 -14.51
C PRO A 213 13.94 9.76 -15.36
N SER A 214 13.50 10.94 -14.96
CA SER A 214 12.55 11.75 -15.71
C SER A 214 13.03 13.19 -15.76
N ALA A 215 12.59 13.93 -16.76
CA ALA A 215 12.81 15.38 -16.76
C ALA A 215 12.13 16.00 -15.54
N GLY A 216 12.75 17.03 -14.94
CA GLY A 216 12.14 17.76 -13.83
C GLY A 216 10.95 18.60 -14.29
N HIS A 217 9.85 18.56 -13.52
CA HIS A 217 8.63 19.32 -13.80
C HIS A 217 8.91 20.82 -13.84
N VAL A 218 8.27 21.54 -14.76
CA VAL A 218 8.52 22.98 -14.98
C VAL A 218 7.97 23.87 -13.86
N GLN A 219 6.80 23.51 -13.29
CA GLN A 219 6.15 24.26 -12.20
C GLN A 219 6.40 23.70 -10.78
N ASN A 220 6.64 22.40 -10.63
CA ASN A 220 6.56 21.72 -9.34
C ASN A 220 7.96 21.63 -8.74
N ARG A 221 8.50 22.81 -8.42
CA ARG A 221 9.86 23.00 -7.91
C ARG A 221 9.81 23.75 -6.58
N MET A 222 10.69 23.37 -5.67
CA MET A 222 10.88 24.04 -4.38
C MET A 222 12.37 24.14 -4.10
N VAL A 223 12.82 25.27 -3.58
CA VAL A 223 14.19 25.44 -3.08
C VAL A 223 14.16 25.74 -1.59
N GLU A 224 15.16 25.27 -0.86
CA GLU A 224 15.30 25.54 0.56
C GLU A 224 16.76 25.73 0.97
N ASN A 225 16.95 26.20 2.20
CA ASN A 225 18.24 26.53 2.79
C ASN A 225 18.97 27.66 2.03
N ILE A 226 18.23 28.72 1.69
CA ILE A 226 18.75 29.94 1.06
C ILE A 226 18.44 31.13 1.97
N PHE A 227 19.48 31.82 2.45
CA PHE A 227 19.33 32.94 3.39
C PHE A 227 18.40 34.05 2.90
N GLU A 228 18.49 34.42 1.61
CA GLU A 228 17.64 35.46 1.04
C GLU A 228 16.15 35.09 0.91
N GLU A 229 15.80 33.81 1.09
CA GLU A 229 14.42 33.33 1.14
C GLU A 229 13.91 33.20 2.58
N LEU A 230 14.68 33.62 3.60
CA LEU A 230 14.21 33.70 4.99
C LEU A 230 13.28 34.90 5.16
N ASP A 231 11.98 34.70 4.98
CA ASP A 231 11.01 35.80 4.97
C ASP A 231 9.63 35.51 5.59
N ALA A 232 9.37 34.28 6.03
CA ALA A 232 8.12 33.88 6.68
C ALA A 232 8.31 33.35 8.11
N PRO A 233 7.29 33.49 8.99
CA PRO A 233 7.30 32.88 10.32
C PRO A 233 7.56 31.38 10.31
N GLY A 234 8.36 30.91 11.27
CA GLY A 234 8.78 29.53 11.43
C GLY A 234 9.99 29.13 10.57
N GLU A 235 10.44 29.96 9.64
CA GLU A 235 11.61 29.66 8.82
C GLU A 235 12.93 29.89 9.55
N TRP A 236 13.94 29.12 9.20
CA TRP A 236 15.30 29.28 9.74
C TRP A 236 16.38 29.10 8.67
N TYR A 237 17.57 29.66 8.93
CA TYR A 237 18.76 29.46 8.13
C TYR A 237 19.98 29.38 9.03
N TYR A 238 20.87 28.42 8.78
CA TYR A 238 22.14 28.30 9.50
C TYR A 238 23.31 28.68 8.60
N ASP A 239 23.95 29.79 8.94
CA ASP A 239 25.24 30.18 8.37
C ASP A 239 26.32 29.30 8.99
N LYS A 240 26.69 28.23 8.26
CA LYS A 240 27.69 27.25 8.70
C LYS A 240 29.09 27.86 8.84
N GLU A 241 29.44 28.85 8.03
CA GLU A 241 30.78 29.46 8.04
C GLU A 241 30.99 30.29 9.30
N ASN A 242 29.99 31.10 9.68
CA ASN A 242 30.04 31.96 10.85
C ASN A 242 29.43 31.34 12.11
N ARG A 243 28.81 30.15 11.97
CA ARG A 243 28.07 29.44 13.02
C ARG A 243 26.93 30.28 13.62
N ILE A 244 26.16 30.93 12.76
CA ILE A 244 25.03 31.79 13.16
C ILE A 244 23.72 31.15 12.70
N LEU A 245 22.84 30.87 13.65
CA LEU A 245 21.45 30.50 13.38
C LEU A 245 20.61 31.77 13.26
N TYR A 246 19.90 31.89 12.15
CA TYR A 246 18.86 32.89 11.94
C TYR A 246 17.50 32.20 12.01
N TYR A 247 16.57 32.78 12.74
CA TYR A 247 15.23 32.23 12.92
C TYR A 247 14.19 33.34 12.83
N TYR A 248 13.12 33.10 12.09
CA TYR A 248 11.93 33.94 12.08
C TYR A 248 10.92 33.29 13.04
N PRO A 249 10.71 33.83 14.25
CA PRO A 249 9.81 33.22 15.21
C PRO A 249 8.36 33.21 14.74
N MET A 250 7.60 32.21 15.19
CA MET A 250 6.15 32.27 15.09
C MET A 250 5.61 33.43 15.96
N PRO A 251 4.47 34.04 15.60
CA PRO A 251 3.93 35.18 16.34
C PRO A 251 3.68 34.94 17.84
N ASP A 252 3.49 33.68 18.23
CA ASP A 252 3.15 33.21 19.58
C ASP A 252 4.36 32.60 20.33
N GLU A 253 5.56 32.60 19.75
CA GLU A 253 6.75 32.04 20.40
C GLU A 253 7.44 33.04 21.35
N ASN A 254 7.61 32.64 22.61
CA ASN A 254 8.48 33.34 23.54
C ASN A 254 9.93 32.86 23.39
N MET A 255 10.77 33.71 22.80
CA MET A 255 12.17 33.40 22.47
C MET A 255 13.05 33.06 23.67
N GLU A 256 12.65 33.42 24.90
CA GLU A 256 13.38 33.09 26.13
C GLU A 256 13.05 31.69 26.66
N GLU A 257 11.95 31.10 26.22
CA GLU A 257 11.41 29.83 26.74
C GLU A 257 11.44 28.68 25.72
N ILE A 258 11.71 28.98 24.44
CA ILE A 258 11.75 27.94 23.42
C ILE A 258 12.92 26.97 23.60
N THR A 259 12.64 25.69 23.41
CA THR A 259 13.66 24.64 23.28
C THR A 259 13.95 24.40 21.81
N LEU A 260 15.22 24.50 21.40
CA LEU A 260 15.65 24.20 20.04
C LEU A 260 16.45 22.91 20.00
N GLU A 261 16.12 22.03 19.05
CA GLU A 261 16.81 20.76 18.86
C GLU A 261 17.10 20.49 17.38
N THR A 262 18.21 19.79 17.13
CA THR A 262 18.58 19.31 15.79
C THR A 262 19.10 17.87 15.83
N PRO A 263 18.64 16.98 14.93
CA PRO A 263 19.03 15.58 14.91
C PRO A 263 20.49 15.38 14.45
N GLN A 264 21.14 14.35 14.99
CA GLN A 264 22.56 14.06 14.69
C GLN A 264 22.75 12.72 13.95
N LEU A 265 21.84 11.76 14.13
CA LEU A 265 21.98 10.39 13.60
C LEU A 265 20.91 10.09 12.56
N LYS A 266 21.26 9.23 11.59
CA LYS A 266 20.29 8.67 10.64
C LYS A 266 19.55 7.48 11.26
N HIS A 267 20.26 6.66 12.03
CA HIS A 267 19.77 5.44 12.67
C HIS A 267 19.89 5.59 14.18
N LEU A 268 18.89 5.13 14.93
CA LEU A 268 18.90 5.12 16.39
C LEU A 268 19.26 3.74 16.92
N ILE A 269 18.72 2.68 16.31
CA ILE A 269 18.99 1.29 16.69
C ILE A 269 19.36 0.47 15.45
N GLU A 270 20.37 -0.37 15.58
CA GLU A 270 20.79 -1.30 14.53
C GLU A 270 20.91 -2.72 15.10
N LEU A 271 20.17 -3.67 14.51
CA LEU A 271 20.39 -5.10 14.72
C LEU A 271 21.30 -5.58 13.59
N ARG A 272 22.50 -6.04 13.95
CA ARG A 272 23.57 -6.42 13.02
C ARG A 272 23.97 -7.88 13.21
N GLY A 273 23.52 -8.72 12.29
CA GLY A 273 23.89 -10.12 12.16
C GLY A 273 24.05 -10.52 10.70
N CYS A 274 24.07 -11.82 10.44
CA CYS A 274 23.96 -12.40 9.10
C CYS A 274 23.24 -13.75 9.19
N LYS A 275 22.97 -14.40 8.06
CA LYS A 275 22.29 -15.70 8.05
C LYS A 275 23.02 -16.75 8.90
N GLU A 276 24.35 -16.76 8.87
CA GLU A 276 25.16 -17.76 9.58
C GLU A 276 25.27 -17.47 11.08
N ARG A 277 25.10 -16.19 11.47
CA ARG A 277 25.16 -15.75 12.87
C ARG A 277 24.13 -14.63 13.08
N PRO A 278 22.84 -14.98 13.16
CA PRO A 278 21.78 -14.00 13.23
C PRO A 278 21.69 -13.36 14.61
N VAL A 279 21.14 -12.14 14.65
CA VAL A 279 20.61 -11.55 15.88
C VAL A 279 19.25 -12.16 16.13
N GLN A 280 19.05 -12.87 17.24
CA GLN A 280 17.78 -13.57 17.48
C GLN A 280 17.07 -13.08 18.74
N ASN A 281 15.75 -13.19 18.75
CA ASN A 281 14.94 -13.09 19.97
C ASN A 281 15.10 -11.76 20.74
N ILE A 282 15.27 -10.65 20.03
CA ILE A 282 15.28 -9.31 20.62
C ILE A 282 13.91 -8.65 20.44
N THR A 283 13.37 -8.07 21.51
CA THR A 283 12.14 -7.27 21.49
C THR A 283 12.44 -5.83 21.94
N ILE A 284 12.01 -4.85 21.15
CA ILE A 284 12.04 -3.42 21.46
C ILE A 284 10.59 -2.99 21.62
N LYS A 285 10.22 -2.47 22.80
CA LYS A 285 8.81 -2.30 23.17
C LYS A 285 8.50 -0.99 23.88
N ASP A 286 7.34 -0.39 23.61
CA ASP A 286 6.80 0.76 24.37
C ASP A 286 7.74 1.98 24.39
N ILE A 287 8.47 2.25 23.31
CA ILE A 287 9.44 3.35 23.21
C ILE A 287 9.03 4.34 22.13
N GLU A 288 9.26 5.63 22.38
CA GLU A 288 9.15 6.68 21.37
C GLU A 288 10.51 6.93 20.69
N PHE A 289 10.54 6.93 19.36
CA PHE A 289 11.71 7.21 18.53
C PHE A 289 11.50 8.50 17.74
N THR A 290 12.44 9.43 17.86
CA THR A 290 12.31 10.73 17.19
C THR A 290 13.64 11.35 16.76
N GLN A 291 13.54 12.34 15.87
CA GLN A 291 14.63 13.22 15.43
C GLN A 291 15.83 12.42 14.86
N THR A 292 15.69 11.96 13.62
CA THR A 292 16.80 11.48 12.79
C THR A 292 17.06 12.42 11.61
N THR A 293 18.30 12.48 11.12
CA THR A 293 18.69 13.34 9.99
C THR A 293 18.10 12.85 8.66
N ARG A 294 17.95 13.78 7.70
CA ARG A 294 17.37 13.51 6.39
C ARG A 294 18.31 12.67 5.54
N THR A 295 17.72 11.77 4.74
CA THR A 295 18.48 10.79 3.96
C THR A 295 18.42 10.99 2.44
N PHE A 296 17.63 11.94 1.94
CA PHE A 296 17.36 12.09 0.51
C PHE A 296 18.59 12.46 -0.36
N MET A 297 19.71 12.88 0.25
CA MET A 297 20.99 13.10 -0.47
C MET A 297 22.04 12.02 -0.20
N GLU A 298 21.71 10.98 0.55
CA GLU A 298 22.59 9.83 0.77
C GLU A 298 22.76 9.01 -0.51
N PRO A 299 23.67 8.02 -0.55
CA PRO A 299 23.72 7.05 -1.62
C PRO A 299 22.41 6.22 -1.68
N TYR A 300 21.83 6.12 -2.87
CA TYR A 300 20.65 5.30 -3.13
C TYR A 300 21.03 4.05 -3.91
N GLU A 301 20.40 2.95 -3.54
CA GLU A 301 20.46 1.69 -4.27
C GLU A 301 19.24 1.57 -5.17
N THR A 302 19.46 1.23 -6.43
CA THR A 302 18.40 0.92 -7.39
C THR A 302 17.80 -0.45 -7.07
N LEU A 303 16.48 -0.52 -6.94
CA LEU A 303 15.79 -1.80 -6.76
C LEU A 303 15.55 -2.50 -8.10
N LEU A 304 15.13 -3.77 -8.08
CA LEU A 304 15.04 -4.61 -9.28
C LEU A 304 13.96 -4.11 -10.25
N ARG A 305 14.33 -3.30 -11.25
CA ARG A 305 13.47 -2.75 -12.33
C ARG A 305 12.17 -2.08 -11.92
N SER A 306 11.84 -1.96 -10.66
CA SER A 306 10.84 -1.01 -10.18
C SER A 306 11.32 0.42 -10.41
N ASP A 307 10.41 1.38 -10.38
CA ASP A 307 10.82 2.78 -10.49
C ASP A 307 11.53 3.29 -9.21
N TRP A 308 11.52 2.49 -8.13
CA TRP A 308 12.10 2.77 -6.81
C TRP A 308 13.62 2.65 -6.76
N ALA A 309 14.24 3.60 -6.08
CA ALA A 309 15.52 3.42 -5.42
C ALA A 309 15.35 3.65 -3.90
N ILE A 310 16.32 3.22 -3.10
CA ILE A 310 16.22 3.32 -1.64
C ILE A 310 17.54 3.70 -0.99
N TYR A 311 17.47 4.58 0.02
CA TYR A 311 18.48 4.62 1.05
C TYR A 311 18.35 3.37 1.92
N ARG A 312 19.33 2.45 1.87
CA ARG A 312 19.33 1.19 2.63
C ARG A 312 19.66 1.45 4.12
N GLY A 313 18.75 2.11 4.81
CA GLY A 313 18.76 2.33 6.25
C GLY A 313 17.43 2.90 6.76
N GLY A 314 17.30 3.00 8.08
CA GLY A 314 16.13 3.57 8.75
C GLY A 314 16.43 3.91 10.21
N SER A 315 15.49 4.56 10.91
CA SER A 315 15.67 4.85 12.34
C SER A 315 15.92 3.58 13.17
N ILE A 316 15.30 2.46 12.75
CA ILE A 316 15.68 1.12 13.17
C ILE A 316 16.05 0.31 11.92
N LEU A 317 17.25 -0.25 11.93
CA LEU A 317 17.76 -1.12 10.87
C LEU A 317 17.92 -2.54 11.41
N LEU A 318 17.30 -3.52 10.74
CA LEU A 318 17.47 -4.94 11.01
C LEU A 318 18.18 -5.59 9.83
N GLU A 319 19.33 -6.20 10.10
CA GLU A 319 20.10 -6.94 9.11
C GLU A 319 20.59 -8.25 9.72
N GLY A 320 20.26 -9.38 9.10
CA GLY A 320 20.60 -10.69 9.63
C GLY A 320 19.89 -11.00 10.94
N SER A 321 18.58 -10.76 11.03
CA SER A 321 17.79 -10.97 12.25
C SER A 321 16.84 -12.16 12.15
N GLU A 322 16.56 -12.83 13.27
CA GLU A 322 15.50 -13.83 13.37
C GLU A 322 14.62 -13.60 14.60
N ASN A 323 13.30 -13.74 14.44
CA ASN A 323 12.35 -13.66 15.56
C ASN A 323 12.51 -12.37 16.41
N CYS A 324 12.91 -11.26 15.79
CA CYS A 324 13.05 -9.96 16.44
C CYS A 324 11.78 -9.14 16.29
N ARG A 325 11.42 -8.36 17.32
CA ARG A 325 10.12 -7.69 17.42
C ARG A 325 10.30 -6.21 17.73
N ILE A 326 9.68 -5.36 16.92
CA ILE A 326 9.44 -3.95 17.22
C ILE A 326 7.96 -3.83 17.57
N GLN A 327 7.65 -3.54 18.82
CA GLN A 327 6.30 -3.70 19.34
C GLN A 327 5.82 -2.45 20.10
N ASP A 328 4.59 -2.00 19.85
CA ASP A 328 3.93 -0.94 20.63
C ASP A 328 4.76 0.36 20.71
N CYS A 329 5.56 0.65 19.67
CA CYS A 329 6.46 1.81 19.63
C CYS A 329 5.85 2.97 18.83
N ASN A 330 6.25 4.19 19.17
CA ASN A 330 5.87 5.40 18.43
C ASN A 330 7.08 5.94 17.65
N PHE A 331 6.90 6.24 16.37
CA PHE A 331 7.93 6.84 15.52
C PHE A 331 7.41 8.17 15.00
N TYR A 332 8.15 9.25 15.24
CA TYR A 332 7.78 10.56 14.73
C TYR A 332 8.96 11.48 14.47
N ASN A 333 8.80 12.39 13.50
CA ASN A 333 9.81 13.38 13.12
C ASN A 333 11.14 12.72 12.71
N LEU A 334 11.06 11.75 11.81
CA LEU A 334 12.22 11.00 11.31
C LEU A 334 12.61 11.51 9.92
N GLY A 335 13.91 11.66 9.66
CA GLY A 335 14.41 12.25 8.41
C GLY A 335 14.43 11.31 7.20
N GLY A 336 14.38 9.99 7.43
CA GLY A 336 14.44 8.95 6.40
C GLY A 336 13.37 7.87 6.59
N ASN A 337 13.71 6.61 6.29
CA ASN A 337 12.79 5.49 6.54
C ASN A 337 12.64 5.26 8.05
N ALA A 338 11.47 4.81 8.52
CA ALA A 338 11.29 4.50 9.94
C ALA A 338 11.98 3.17 10.29
N ILE A 339 11.60 2.07 9.62
CA ILE A 339 12.13 0.73 9.90
C ILE A 339 12.55 0.07 8.59
N LEU A 340 13.76 -0.48 8.53
CA LEU A 340 14.25 -1.21 7.35
C LEU A 340 14.80 -2.58 7.73
N PHE A 341 14.30 -3.61 7.05
CA PHE A 341 14.81 -4.98 7.05
C PHE A 341 15.68 -5.18 5.82
N SER A 342 17.01 -5.18 6.02
CA SER A 342 18.02 -5.35 4.99
C SER A 342 18.47 -6.80 4.91
N ASN A 343 18.56 -7.35 3.70
CA ASN A 343 19.12 -8.69 3.45
C ASN A 343 18.38 -9.75 4.28
N TYR A 344 19.08 -10.77 4.80
CA TYR A 344 18.47 -11.84 5.59
C TYR A 344 17.69 -11.34 6.81
N ASN A 345 16.39 -11.64 6.87
CA ASN A 345 15.56 -11.48 8.06
C ASN A 345 14.48 -12.56 8.08
N TYR A 346 14.27 -13.24 9.21
CA TYR A 346 13.34 -14.36 9.26
C TYR A 346 12.41 -14.28 10.48
N GLN A 347 11.09 -14.32 10.25
CA GLN A 347 10.08 -14.33 11.32
C GLN A 347 10.18 -13.13 12.29
N SER A 348 10.75 -12.02 11.83
CA SER A 348 10.77 -10.77 12.58
C SER A 348 9.49 -9.96 12.31
N SER A 349 9.14 -9.04 13.19
CA SER A 349 7.85 -8.35 13.11
C SER A 349 7.86 -6.91 13.60
N VAL A 350 6.92 -6.13 13.04
CA VAL A 350 6.54 -4.79 13.51
C VAL A 350 5.06 -4.82 13.87
N THR A 351 4.74 -4.62 15.15
CA THR A 351 3.38 -4.79 15.65
C THR A 351 2.92 -3.66 16.56
N GLY A 352 1.67 -3.21 16.45
CA GLY A 352 1.10 -2.25 17.40
C GLY A 352 1.73 -0.84 17.34
N CYS A 353 2.52 -0.52 16.30
CA CYS A 353 3.29 0.71 16.25
C CYS A 353 2.52 1.86 15.60
N HIS A 354 2.82 3.09 16.04
CA HIS A 354 2.33 4.33 15.42
C HIS A 354 3.48 5.04 14.72
N LEU A 355 3.43 5.14 13.39
CA LEU A 355 4.44 5.80 12.56
C LEU A 355 3.83 7.07 11.95
N SER A 356 4.40 8.23 12.27
CA SER A 356 3.93 9.51 11.74
C SER A 356 5.04 10.49 11.43
N GLN A 357 4.83 11.46 10.53
CA GLN A 357 5.84 12.49 10.21
C GLN A 357 7.20 11.87 9.82
N ILE A 358 7.16 10.99 8.81
CA ILE A 358 8.32 10.22 8.35
C ILE A 358 8.84 10.83 7.05
N GLY A 359 10.14 11.09 6.98
CA GLY A 359 10.81 11.73 5.85
C GLY A 359 10.69 10.93 4.55
N ALA A 360 10.79 9.60 4.66
CA ALA A 360 10.70 8.66 3.56
C ALA A 360 9.61 7.60 3.78
N SER A 361 9.92 6.30 3.62
CA SER A 361 8.97 5.20 3.76
C SER A 361 8.77 4.76 5.23
N GLY A 362 7.63 4.12 5.51
CA GLY A 362 7.34 3.58 6.84
C GLY A 362 8.20 2.35 7.16
N ILE A 363 7.81 1.20 6.62
CA ILE A 363 8.45 -0.10 6.87
C ILE A 363 8.93 -0.67 5.53
N CYS A 364 10.22 -0.98 5.43
CA CYS A 364 10.84 -1.49 4.20
C CYS A 364 11.41 -2.88 4.40
N PHE A 365 11.16 -3.79 3.46
CA PHE A 365 11.82 -5.08 3.34
C PHE A 365 12.61 -5.10 2.03
N VAL A 366 13.92 -5.20 2.11
CA VAL A 366 14.82 -5.14 0.94
C VAL A 366 15.84 -6.25 1.01
N GLY A 367 15.73 -7.22 0.11
CA GLY A 367 16.70 -8.31 -0.01
C GLY A 367 18.03 -7.91 -0.65
N ASP A 368 18.90 -8.91 -0.76
CA ASP A 368 20.18 -8.82 -1.46
C ASP A 368 19.96 -9.03 -2.98
N PRO A 369 20.37 -8.08 -3.84
CA PRO A 369 20.34 -8.29 -5.29
C PRO A 369 21.11 -9.54 -5.75
N GLU A 370 22.15 -9.97 -5.04
CA GLU A 370 22.89 -11.20 -5.35
C GLU A 370 22.11 -12.48 -5.03
N ALA A 371 21.00 -12.37 -4.30
CA ALA A 371 20.04 -13.47 -4.14
C ALA A 371 19.16 -13.66 -5.39
N VAL A 372 19.09 -12.66 -6.29
CA VAL A 372 18.27 -12.68 -7.51
C VAL A 372 19.02 -13.37 -8.65
N ARG A 373 18.31 -14.18 -9.43
CA ARG A 373 18.84 -14.83 -10.64
C ARG A 373 18.64 -13.92 -11.84
N SER A 374 19.69 -13.73 -12.64
CA SER A 374 19.67 -12.85 -13.82
C SER A 374 19.12 -11.43 -13.51
N PRO A 375 19.62 -10.74 -12.48
CA PRO A 375 19.08 -9.44 -12.10
C PRO A 375 19.29 -8.41 -13.20
N SER A 376 18.39 -7.44 -13.26
CA SER A 376 18.50 -6.22 -14.05
C SER A 376 17.91 -5.10 -13.20
N PHE A 377 18.36 -3.86 -13.38
CA PHE A 377 17.98 -2.79 -12.46
C PHE A 377 17.22 -1.68 -13.17
N ARG A 378 17.52 -1.41 -14.43
CA ARG A 378 16.88 -0.34 -15.19
C ARG A 378 15.71 -0.83 -16.03
N TYR A 379 14.76 0.06 -16.30
CA TYR A 379 13.59 -0.21 -17.14
C TYR A 379 13.99 -0.73 -18.54
N GLU A 380 15.03 -0.17 -19.13
CA GLU A 380 15.56 -0.51 -20.44
C GLU A 380 16.41 -1.79 -20.47
N GLU A 381 16.83 -2.28 -19.31
CA GLU A 381 17.74 -3.43 -19.19
C GLU A 381 17.00 -4.77 -19.16
N SER A 382 17.62 -5.78 -19.79
CA SER A 382 17.22 -7.18 -19.64
C SER A 382 18.38 -8.09 -19.99
N VAL A 383 18.47 -9.24 -19.32
CA VAL A 383 19.42 -10.29 -19.67
C VAL A 383 19.05 -10.91 -21.02
N ALA A 384 20.04 -11.18 -21.88
CA ALA A 384 19.80 -11.80 -23.18
C ALA A 384 19.10 -13.16 -23.03
N ILE A 385 18.11 -13.47 -23.89
CA ILE A 385 17.26 -14.67 -23.75
C ILE A 385 18.09 -15.96 -23.53
N PRO A 386 19.15 -16.27 -24.30
CA PRO A 386 19.94 -17.48 -24.08
C PRO A 386 20.65 -17.53 -22.72
N GLN A 387 20.91 -16.38 -22.08
CA GLN A 387 21.65 -16.24 -20.83
C GLN A 387 20.77 -16.19 -19.58
N ILE A 388 19.43 -16.19 -19.73
CA ILE A 388 18.53 -16.23 -18.57
C ILE A 388 18.81 -17.51 -17.78
N ASP A 389 18.92 -17.42 -16.46
CA ASP A 389 18.92 -18.59 -15.59
C ASP A 389 17.48 -19.12 -15.48
N ARG A 390 17.24 -20.38 -15.87
CA ARG A 390 15.91 -21.03 -15.84
C ARG A 390 15.60 -21.71 -14.50
N ILE A 391 16.49 -21.65 -13.52
CA ILE A 391 16.22 -22.22 -12.19
C ILE A 391 15.19 -21.35 -11.47
N THR A 392 14.07 -21.93 -11.07
CA THR A 392 13.02 -21.25 -10.30
C THR A 392 13.52 -20.80 -8.93
N GLY A 393 13.10 -19.60 -8.50
CA GLY A 393 13.40 -19.04 -7.19
C GLY A 393 14.75 -18.34 -7.11
N SER A 394 15.21 -18.15 -5.88
CA SER A 394 16.42 -17.40 -5.55
C SER A 394 17.71 -18.20 -5.77
N LYS A 395 18.85 -17.48 -5.76
CA LYS A 395 20.22 -18.04 -5.76
C LYS A 395 20.69 -18.36 -4.34
N THR A 396 20.34 -17.52 -3.38
CA THR A 396 20.63 -17.69 -1.95
C THR A 396 19.36 -17.43 -1.14
N GLU A 397 19.43 -17.47 0.19
CA GLU A 397 18.30 -17.08 1.06
C GLU A 397 18.55 -15.72 1.72
N ASN A 398 19.43 -14.89 1.18
CA ASN A 398 19.83 -13.61 1.80
C ASN A 398 18.79 -12.50 1.59
N TYR A 399 17.58 -12.70 2.09
CA TYR A 399 16.47 -11.76 1.96
C TYR A 399 15.47 -11.88 3.12
N PRO A 400 14.59 -10.90 3.32
CA PRO A 400 13.54 -11.00 4.31
C PRO A 400 12.48 -12.04 3.91
N THR A 401 12.13 -12.93 4.82
CA THR A 401 11.06 -13.91 4.60
C THR A 401 10.27 -14.19 5.88
N GLU A 402 8.98 -14.51 5.71
CA GLU A 402 8.06 -14.85 6.81
C GLU A 402 7.94 -13.77 7.90
N CYS A 403 8.20 -12.51 7.55
CA CYS A 403 8.06 -11.39 8.47
C CYS A 403 6.61 -10.88 8.53
N LEU A 404 6.27 -10.22 9.63
CA LEU A 404 4.91 -9.75 9.93
C LEU A 404 4.86 -8.24 10.17
N VAL A 405 3.94 -7.56 9.49
CA VAL A 405 3.53 -6.18 9.75
C VAL A 405 2.06 -6.20 10.18
N TYR A 406 1.82 -6.08 11.48
CA TYR A 406 0.49 -6.29 12.05
C TYR A 406 0.04 -5.13 12.94
N ASP A 407 -1.20 -4.65 12.76
CA ASP A 407 -1.81 -3.68 13.70
C ASP A 407 -0.98 -2.40 13.85
N ASN A 408 -0.52 -1.82 12.73
CA ASN A 408 0.22 -0.56 12.75
C ASN A 408 -0.61 0.59 12.15
N LEU A 409 -0.45 1.78 12.74
CA LEU A 409 -0.99 3.03 12.21
C LEU A 409 0.13 3.81 11.52
N ILE A 410 0.08 3.94 10.20
CA ILE A 410 1.14 4.59 9.41
C ILE A 410 0.55 5.78 8.66
N HIS A 411 1.00 7.00 8.94
CA HIS A 411 0.47 8.17 8.23
C HIS A 411 1.38 9.39 8.15
N HIS A 412 1.16 10.28 7.18
CA HIS A 412 2.00 11.47 6.98
C HIS A 412 3.47 11.07 6.81
N ILE A 413 3.72 10.21 5.84
CA ILE A 413 5.05 9.76 5.44
C ILE A 413 5.47 10.47 4.13
N GLY A 414 6.73 10.30 3.72
CA GLY A 414 7.27 10.96 2.54
C GLY A 414 7.27 12.48 2.66
N LEU A 415 7.64 13.02 3.81
CA LEU A 415 7.72 14.48 4.01
C LEU A 415 8.71 15.11 3.02
N TYR A 416 9.84 14.45 2.79
CA TYR A 416 10.90 14.91 1.88
C TYR A 416 10.86 14.15 0.56
N GLU A 417 10.81 12.82 0.61
CA GLU A 417 10.84 11.93 -0.56
C GLU A 417 9.42 11.56 -0.98
N LYS A 418 9.11 11.65 -2.28
CA LYS A 418 7.75 11.35 -2.81
C LYS A 418 7.65 9.99 -3.46
N GLN A 419 8.75 9.31 -3.76
CA GLN A 419 8.74 7.90 -4.19
C GLN A 419 8.84 6.94 -2.98
N VAL A 420 7.76 6.86 -2.19
CA VAL A 420 7.73 6.12 -0.91
C VAL A 420 6.46 5.27 -0.73
N ALA A 421 6.47 4.38 0.25
CA ALA A 421 5.30 3.59 0.66
C ALA A 421 5.18 3.47 2.18
N GLY A 422 3.97 3.20 2.67
CA GLY A 422 3.76 2.81 4.07
C GLY A 422 4.46 1.49 4.37
N VAL A 423 4.28 0.51 3.48
CA VAL A 423 5.06 -0.73 3.46
C VAL A 423 5.66 -0.96 2.06
N GLN A 424 6.98 -1.07 1.98
CA GLN A 424 7.74 -1.29 0.75
C GLN A 424 8.36 -2.70 0.75
N LEU A 425 8.06 -3.49 -0.28
CA LEU A 425 8.60 -4.84 -0.46
C LEU A 425 9.51 -4.88 -1.69
N SER A 426 10.74 -5.36 -1.52
CA SER A 426 11.63 -5.69 -2.63
C SER A 426 12.55 -6.87 -2.30
N MET A 427 12.69 -7.81 -3.24
CA MET A 427 13.56 -8.98 -3.14
C MET A 427 13.30 -9.75 -1.84
N CYS A 428 12.03 -10.05 -1.53
CA CYS A 428 11.62 -10.71 -0.28
C CYS A 428 10.53 -11.75 -0.55
N SER A 429 10.10 -12.52 0.45
CA SER A 429 9.05 -13.53 0.25
C SER A 429 8.16 -13.68 1.47
N SER A 430 6.91 -14.08 1.27
CA SER A 430 6.05 -14.56 2.38
C SER A 430 5.85 -13.54 3.50
N ILE A 431 5.89 -12.25 3.17
CA ILE A 431 5.63 -11.15 4.11
C ILE A 431 4.12 -11.03 4.31
N THR A 432 3.68 -11.03 5.57
CA THR A 432 2.27 -10.82 5.93
C THR A 432 2.06 -9.38 6.39
N ILE A 433 1.16 -8.67 5.73
CA ILE A 433 0.75 -7.29 6.05
C ILE A 433 -0.73 -7.34 6.42
N SER A 434 -1.03 -7.28 7.72
CA SER A 434 -2.38 -7.52 8.21
C SER A 434 -2.85 -6.48 9.24
N HIS A 435 -4.11 -6.05 9.15
CA HIS A 435 -4.71 -5.11 10.11
C HIS A 435 -3.98 -3.77 10.27
N ASN A 436 -3.41 -3.21 9.20
CA ASN A 436 -2.77 -1.89 9.26
C ASN A 436 -3.70 -0.79 8.73
N SER A 437 -3.63 0.40 9.33
CA SER A 437 -4.25 1.61 8.78
C SER A 437 -3.17 2.51 8.20
N ILE A 438 -3.18 2.70 6.87
CA ILE A 438 -2.13 3.41 6.14
C ILE A 438 -2.74 4.56 5.36
N TYR A 439 -2.39 5.81 5.68
CA TYR A 439 -2.97 6.95 4.96
C TYR A 439 -2.12 8.21 4.92
N HIS A 440 -2.50 9.16 4.07
CA HIS A 440 -1.76 10.41 3.87
C HIS A 440 -0.33 10.11 3.37
N THR A 441 -0.24 9.41 2.24
CA THR A 441 1.02 9.09 1.58
C THR A 441 1.12 9.82 0.23
N PRO A 442 2.30 10.31 -0.18
CA PRO A 442 2.46 11.01 -1.46
C PRO A 442 2.33 10.07 -2.67
N ARG A 443 2.57 8.77 -2.44
CA ARG A 443 2.66 7.69 -3.45
C ARG A 443 1.89 6.46 -2.96
N ALA A 444 2.51 5.29 -2.75
CA ALA A 444 1.76 4.08 -2.40
C ALA A 444 1.41 4.02 -0.91
N GLY A 445 0.38 3.25 -0.57
CA GLY A 445 0.22 2.73 0.79
C GLY A 445 1.06 1.48 0.99
N ILE A 446 0.93 0.52 0.08
CA ILE A 446 1.70 -0.73 0.02
C ILE A 446 2.27 -0.88 -1.40
N ASN A 447 3.56 -1.19 -1.52
CA ASN A 447 4.21 -1.38 -2.82
C ASN A 447 5.04 -2.68 -2.84
N ILE A 448 4.95 -3.40 -3.96
CA ILE A 448 5.74 -4.59 -4.28
C ILE A 448 6.60 -4.29 -5.51
N SER A 449 7.91 -4.16 -5.35
CA SER A 449 8.80 -3.71 -6.43
C SER A 449 8.93 -4.71 -7.58
N GLU A 450 8.81 -6.01 -7.33
CA GLU A 450 8.97 -7.06 -8.34
C GLU A 450 8.35 -8.39 -7.86
N GLY A 451 8.33 -9.43 -8.71
CA GLY A 451 7.69 -10.70 -8.38
C GLY A 451 8.54 -11.64 -7.51
N THR A 452 9.82 -11.34 -7.26
CA THR A 452 10.67 -12.14 -6.38
C THR A 452 10.15 -12.13 -4.94
N TRP A 453 9.99 -13.24 -4.23
CA TRP A 453 9.58 -14.56 -4.74
C TRP A 453 8.14 -14.90 -4.37
N GLY A 454 7.35 -13.86 -4.17
CA GLY A 454 5.93 -13.90 -3.85
C GLY A 454 5.60 -14.56 -2.51
N GLY A 455 4.36 -15.03 -2.39
CA GLY A 455 3.81 -15.61 -1.16
C GLY A 455 3.33 -14.55 -0.16
N HIS A 456 3.32 -13.27 -0.54
CA HIS A 456 2.87 -12.20 0.33
C HIS A 456 1.38 -12.35 0.63
N ILE A 457 0.99 -12.05 1.88
CA ILE A 457 -0.40 -12.03 2.31
C ILE A 457 -0.72 -10.60 2.75
N ILE A 458 -1.62 -9.94 2.03
CA ILE A 458 -2.05 -8.57 2.32
C ILE A 458 -3.54 -8.61 2.67
N GLU A 459 -3.86 -8.44 3.95
CA GLU A 459 -5.23 -8.61 4.41
C GLU A 459 -5.71 -7.67 5.52
N TYR A 460 -7.02 -7.40 5.57
CA TYR A 460 -7.64 -6.58 6.62
C TYR A 460 -7.03 -5.18 6.79
N ASN A 461 -6.34 -4.64 5.78
CA ASN A 461 -5.77 -3.29 5.85
C ASN A 461 -6.81 -2.23 5.44
N ASP A 462 -6.70 -1.03 6.01
CA ASP A 462 -7.46 0.17 5.62
C ASP A 462 -6.49 1.20 5.04
N VAL A 463 -6.42 1.30 3.71
CA VAL A 463 -5.41 2.08 3.00
C VAL A 463 -6.07 3.14 2.13
N PHE A 464 -5.84 4.41 2.44
CA PHE A 464 -6.54 5.52 1.79
C PHE A 464 -5.76 6.83 1.79
N ASN A 465 -6.21 7.85 1.04
CA ASN A 465 -5.49 9.12 0.91
C ASN A 465 -4.04 8.88 0.44
N THR A 466 -3.90 8.04 -0.59
CA THR A 466 -2.65 7.67 -1.24
C THR A 466 -2.53 8.37 -2.60
N VAL A 467 -1.32 8.43 -3.13
CA VAL A 467 -1.03 9.03 -4.45
C VAL A 467 -1.38 10.53 -4.46
N ARG A 468 -1.16 11.19 -3.32
CA ARG A 468 -1.55 12.59 -3.09
C ARG A 468 -0.65 13.61 -3.77
N GLU A 469 0.63 13.29 -3.92
CA GLU A 469 1.63 14.19 -4.52
C GLU A 469 2.12 13.70 -5.90
N THR A 470 2.08 12.37 -6.12
CA THR A 470 2.43 11.70 -7.37
C THR A 470 1.21 11.22 -8.19
N GLY A 471 1.40 10.56 -9.34
CA GLY A 471 0.34 9.99 -10.16
C GLY A 471 0.76 8.70 -10.87
N ASP A 472 -0.17 8.01 -11.55
CA ASP A 472 0.10 6.72 -12.22
C ASP A 472 0.59 5.65 -11.23
N HIS A 473 -0.28 5.34 -10.25
CA HIS A 473 0.00 4.38 -9.18
C HIS A 473 -1.28 3.94 -8.46
N GLY A 474 -1.14 3.17 -7.37
CA GLY A 474 -2.29 2.80 -6.55
C GLY A 474 -2.08 2.86 -5.04
N SER A 475 -3.17 2.66 -4.29
CA SER A 475 -3.11 2.46 -2.83
C SER A 475 -2.30 1.20 -2.50
N LEU A 476 -2.54 0.14 -3.27
CA LEU A 476 -1.61 -0.97 -3.45
C LEU A 476 -1.05 -0.91 -4.88
N ASN A 477 0.26 -1.03 -5.04
CA ASN A 477 0.88 -1.22 -6.33
C ASN A 477 1.84 -2.41 -6.35
N SER A 478 1.98 -3.04 -7.51
CA SER A 478 3.10 -3.92 -7.81
C SER A 478 3.69 -3.69 -9.19
N TRP A 479 4.96 -4.06 -9.35
CA TRP A 479 5.53 -4.46 -10.64
C TRP A 479 5.89 -5.95 -10.62
N GLY A 480 5.97 -6.55 -11.80
CA GLY A 480 6.50 -7.90 -12.03
C GLY A 480 7.45 -7.90 -13.22
N ARG A 481 8.34 -6.89 -13.26
CA ARG A 481 9.40 -6.78 -14.26
C ARG A 481 10.53 -7.78 -13.93
N ASP A 482 10.18 -9.07 -13.92
CA ASP A 482 11.02 -10.22 -13.58
C ASP A 482 11.75 -10.77 -14.83
N ARG A 483 12.54 -11.85 -14.71
CA ARG A 483 13.43 -12.36 -15.78
C ARG A 483 12.86 -12.41 -17.19
N PHE A 484 11.56 -12.70 -17.34
CA PHE A 484 10.89 -12.75 -18.64
C PHE A 484 10.61 -11.37 -19.26
N TRP A 485 10.43 -10.35 -18.42
CA TRP A 485 9.94 -9.04 -18.82
C TRP A 485 11.01 -8.24 -19.58
N ARG A 486 10.57 -7.52 -20.61
CA ARG A 486 11.40 -6.66 -21.48
C ARG A 486 10.61 -5.45 -21.93
N SER A 487 11.29 -4.32 -22.14
CA SER A 487 10.66 -3.11 -22.70
C SER A 487 10.11 -3.30 -24.13
N ASN A 488 10.59 -4.30 -24.88
CA ASN A 488 10.08 -4.66 -26.19
C ASN A 488 8.98 -5.73 -26.12
N ARG A 489 7.75 -5.33 -26.43
CA ARG A 489 6.57 -6.20 -26.35
C ARG A 489 6.66 -7.44 -27.24
N SER A 490 7.08 -7.32 -28.50
CA SER A 490 7.14 -8.46 -29.42
C SER A 490 8.14 -9.53 -28.98
N GLN A 491 9.22 -9.12 -28.30
CA GLN A 491 10.17 -10.06 -27.69
C GLN A 491 9.54 -10.81 -26.52
N MET A 492 8.77 -10.12 -25.67
CA MET A 492 8.03 -10.78 -24.58
C MET A 492 7.02 -11.77 -25.14
N ASP A 493 6.19 -11.38 -26.11
CA ASP A 493 5.19 -12.26 -26.74
C ASP A 493 5.84 -13.52 -27.31
N SER A 494 6.98 -13.38 -28.00
CA SER A 494 7.72 -14.51 -28.57
C SER A 494 8.28 -15.44 -27.49
N LEU A 495 8.82 -14.87 -26.41
CA LEU A 495 9.44 -15.62 -25.32
C LEU A 495 8.42 -16.43 -24.52
N VAL A 496 7.33 -15.79 -24.06
CA VAL A 496 6.29 -16.45 -23.25
C VAL A 496 5.49 -17.48 -24.06
N THR A 497 5.41 -17.31 -25.38
CA THR A 497 4.82 -18.33 -26.27
C THR A 497 5.72 -19.56 -26.40
N ALA A 498 7.04 -19.36 -26.46
CA ALA A 498 8.00 -20.45 -26.61
C ALA A 498 8.31 -21.17 -25.29
N GLU A 499 8.37 -20.43 -24.18
CA GLU A 499 8.77 -20.90 -22.85
C GLU A 499 7.79 -20.37 -21.78
N PRO A 500 6.52 -20.83 -21.71
CA PRO A 500 5.52 -20.27 -20.78
C PRO A 500 5.91 -20.40 -19.29
N ASP A 501 6.68 -21.42 -18.92
CA ASP A 501 7.13 -21.62 -17.53
C ASP A 501 8.06 -20.50 -17.03
N ILE A 502 8.62 -19.69 -17.93
CA ILE A 502 9.54 -18.59 -17.59
C ILE A 502 8.89 -17.51 -16.71
N ILE A 503 7.56 -17.38 -16.79
CA ILE A 503 6.75 -16.39 -16.07
C ILE A 503 6.83 -16.59 -14.56
N LEU A 504 6.81 -17.85 -14.12
CA LEU A 504 6.73 -18.22 -12.70
C LEU A 504 8.10 -18.49 -12.07
N LEU A 505 9.20 -18.17 -12.76
CA LEU A 505 10.54 -18.40 -12.23
C LEU A 505 10.81 -17.54 -10.99
N ASP A 506 10.40 -16.26 -11.01
CA ASP A 506 10.55 -15.33 -9.88
C ASP A 506 9.29 -15.25 -9.04
N ALA A 507 8.12 -14.99 -9.65
CA ALA A 507 6.80 -14.99 -9.03
C ALA A 507 6.30 -16.42 -8.69
N LYS A 508 7.11 -17.19 -7.97
CA LYS A 508 6.91 -18.63 -7.73
C LYS A 508 5.74 -18.91 -6.79
N LYS A 509 5.63 -18.16 -5.70
CA LYS A 509 4.56 -18.31 -4.71
C LYS A 509 3.47 -17.27 -5.02
N GLU A 510 2.22 -17.70 -5.01
CA GLU A 510 1.09 -16.81 -5.28
C GLU A 510 0.99 -15.71 -4.20
N ASN A 511 0.84 -14.46 -4.63
CA ASN A 511 0.56 -13.34 -3.75
C ASN A 511 -0.95 -13.23 -3.50
N ILE A 512 -1.36 -13.06 -2.25
CA ILE A 512 -2.77 -12.99 -1.85
C ILE A 512 -3.11 -11.58 -1.37
N ILE A 513 -4.12 -10.95 -1.99
CA ILE A 513 -4.65 -9.64 -1.59
C ILE A 513 -6.13 -9.83 -1.24
N ARG A 514 -6.49 -9.76 0.04
CA ARG A 514 -7.87 -10.04 0.46
C ARG A 514 -8.39 -9.26 1.65
N TYR A 515 -9.70 -9.06 1.75
CA TYR A 515 -10.32 -8.43 2.92
C TYR A 515 -9.80 -7.03 3.23
N ASN A 516 -9.29 -6.29 2.24
CA ASN A 516 -8.79 -4.93 2.45
C ASN A 516 -9.81 -3.87 2.00
N ARG A 517 -9.69 -2.66 2.55
CA ARG A 517 -10.35 -1.47 2.05
C ARG A 517 -9.32 -0.52 1.44
N PHE A 518 -9.48 -0.21 0.16
CA PHE A 518 -8.56 0.63 -0.61
C PHE A 518 -9.26 1.87 -1.18
N ARG A 519 -8.62 3.04 -1.08
CA ARG A 519 -9.06 4.29 -1.71
C ARG A 519 -7.88 5.13 -2.20
N CYS A 520 -7.73 5.20 -3.52
CA CYS A 520 -6.71 6.04 -4.16
C CYS A 520 -7.27 7.39 -4.62
N ASP A 521 -6.51 8.48 -4.38
CA ASP A 521 -6.93 9.83 -4.77
C ASP A 521 -6.64 10.13 -6.26
N ARG A 522 -5.54 9.59 -6.81
CA ARG A 522 -5.09 9.88 -8.19
C ARG A 522 -4.49 8.65 -8.87
N GLY A 523 -5.29 7.60 -9.00
CA GLY A 523 -4.87 6.35 -9.61
C GLY A 523 -5.86 5.22 -9.35
N TRP A 524 -5.35 4.02 -9.08
CA TRP A 524 -6.16 2.82 -8.86
C TRP A 524 -6.15 2.39 -7.38
N ASP A 525 -7.20 1.73 -6.93
CA ASP A 525 -7.23 1.22 -5.56
C ASP A 525 -6.24 0.04 -5.44
N ILE A 526 -6.24 -0.83 -6.45
CA ILE A 526 -5.25 -1.90 -6.66
C ILE A 526 -4.65 -1.70 -8.06
N ASP A 527 -3.34 -1.52 -8.11
CA ASP A 527 -2.59 -1.28 -9.34
C ASP A 527 -1.51 -2.37 -9.55
N LEU A 528 -1.86 -3.45 -10.25
CA LEU A 528 -0.86 -4.41 -10.70
C LEU A 528 -0.29 -3.93 -12.04
N ASP A 529 0.87 -3.30 -11.98
CA ASP A 529 1.56 -2.70 -13.12
C ASP A 529 2.48 -3.73 -13.82
N ASP A 530 3.29 -3.27 -14.77
CA ASP A 530 4.13 -4.07 -15.69
C ASP A 530 4.54 -5.46 -15.19
N GLY A 531 3.97 -6.50 -15.80
CA GLY A 531 4.43 -7.89 -15.66
C GLY A 531 4.02 -8.58 -14.37
N SER A 532 3.30 -7.89 -13.47
CA SER A 532 2.81 -8.47 -12.21
C SER A 532 2.04 -9.75 -12.47
N SER A 533 2.55 -10.88 -11.97
CA SER A 533 2.05 -12.22 -12.26
C SER A 533 1.88 -13.05 -10.98
N ASN A 534 1.02 -14.07 -11.02
CA ASN A 534 0.74 -15.00 -9.91
C ASN A 534 0.12 -14.32 -8.66
N TYR A 535 -1.10 -13.79 -8.81
CA TYR A 535 -1.85 -13.12 -7.74
C TYR A 535 -3.25 -13.70 -7.58
N HIS A 536 -3.73 -13.79 -6.34
CA HIS A 536 -5.13 -14.02 -6.00
C HIS A 536 -5.69 -12.82 -5.22
N ILE A 537 -6.63 -12.10 -5.84
CA ILE A 537 -7.19 -10.84 -5.36
C ILE A 537 -8.67 -11.02 -5.09
N TYR A 538 -9.08 -11.07 -3.82
CA TYR A 538 -10.48 -11.34 -3.52
C TYR A 538 -11.02 -10.71 -2.25
N ASN A 539 -12.34 -10.47 -2.20
CA ASN A 539 -12.99 -9.89 -1.02
C ASN A 539 -12.39 -8.54 -0.62
N ASN A 540 -12.01 -7.69 -1.57
CA ASN A 540 -11.56 -6.32 -1.29
C ASN A 540 -12.67 -5.31 -1.59
N LEU A 541 -12.69 -4.23 -0.81
CA LEU A 541 -13.53 -3.05 -1.03
C LEU A 541 -12.70 -1.94 -1.67
N CYS A 542 -12.95 -1.66 -2.94
CA CYS A 542 -12.32 -0.60 -3.72
C CYS A 542 -13.26 0.62 -3.79
N LEU A 543 -12.85 1.75 -3.22
CA LEU A 543 -13.72 2.91 -3.01
C LEU A 543 -13.59 4.01 -4.08
N SER A 544 -12.60 3.97 -4.97
CA SER A 544 -12.33 5.10 -5.85
C SER A 544 -11.75 4.68 -7.20
N GLY A 545 -10.55 4.11 -7.22
CA GLY A 545 -9.76 3.90 -8.43
C GLY A 545 -10.04 2.60 -9.18
N GLY A 546 -10.69 1.63 -8.54
CA GLY A 546 -10.91 0.30 -9.12
C GLY A 546 -9.64 -0.56 -9.18
N ILE A 547 -9.67 -1.60 -10.01
CA ILE A 547 -8.59 -2.59 -10.10
C ILE A 547 -7.97 -2.53 -11.50
N LYS A 548 -6.65 -2.27 -11.56
CA LYS A 548 -5.86 -2.28 -12.79
C LYS A 548 -4.96 -3.51 -12.85
N LEU A 549 -4.98 -4.15 -14.02
CA LEU A 549 -4.15 -5.30 -14.36
C LEU A 549 -3.42 -4.99 -15.67
N ARG A 550 -2.16 -4.52 -15.58
CA ARG A 550 -1.33 -4.16 -16.72
C ARG A 550 -0.24 -5.19 -16.98
N GLU A 551 -0.24 -5.81 -18.16
CA GLU A 551 0.67 -6.94 -18.50
C GLU A 551 0.61 -8.06 -17.43
N GLY A 552 1.39 -9.13 -17.56
CA GLY A 552 1.43 -10.20 -16.56
C GLY A 552 0.45 -11.36 -16.83
N PHE A 553 0.46 -12.32 -15.91
CA PHE A 553 -0.12 -13.66 -16.09
C PHE A 553 -0.63 -14.27 -14.79
N TYR A 554 -1.54 -15.24 -14.90
CA TYR A 554 -2.00 -16.09 -13.80
C TYR A 554 -2.52 -15.29 -12.60
N ARG A 555 -3.34 -14.28 -12.85
CA ARG A 555 -3.99 -13.50 -11.79
C ARG A 555 -5.46 -13.85 -11.71
N VAL A 556 -5.92 -14.20 -10.52
CA VAL A 556 -7.33 -14.47 -10.22
C VAL A 556 -7.88 -13.30 -9.43
N VAL A 557 -8.88 -12.62 -9.96
CA VAL A 557 -9.56 -11.49 -9.33
C VAL A 557 -11.04 -11.82 -9.15
N GLU A 558 -11.46 -12.00 -7.90
CA GLU A 558 -12.82 -12.42 -7.63
C GLU A 558 -13.48 -11.82 -6.37
N ASN A 559 -14.80 -11.71 -6.39
CA ASN A 559 -15.58 -11.34 -5.20
C ASN A 559 -15.16 -10.00 -4.57
N ASN A 560 -14.72 -9.03 -5.39
CA ASN A 560 -14.40 -7.68 -4.96
C ASN A 560 -15.59 -6.73 -5.17
N ILE A 561 -15.71 -5.70 -4.33
CA ILE A 561 -16.67 -4.60 -4.49
C ILE A 561 -15.94 -3.40 -5.06
N ILE A 562 -16.33 -2.97 -6.27
CA ILE A 562 -15.71 -1.82 -6.96
C ILE A 562 -16.71 -0.66 -7.03
N VAL A 563 -16.64 0.23 -6.04
CA VAL A 563 -17.61 1.31 -5.89
C VAL A 563 -17.36 2.42 -6.89
N ASN A 564 -18.40 2.79 -7.64
CA ASN A 564 -18.39 3.87 -8.64
C ASN A 564 -17.30 3.77 -9.72
N ASN A 565 -16.64 2.62 -9.83
CA ASN A 565 -15.54 2.36 -10.76
C ASN A 565 -15.65 0.92 -11.29
N THR A 566 -14.55 0.40 -11.85
CA THR A 566 -14.54 -0.78 -12.70
C THR A 566 -13.17 -1.44 -12.78
N PHE A 567 -13.07 -2.41 -13.68
CA PHE A 567 -11.89 -3.13 -14.08
C PHE A 567 -11.12 -2.42 -15.22
N HIS A 568 -9.80 -2.35 -15.09
CA HIS A 568 -8.89 -1.70 -16.04
C HIS A 568 -7.84 -2.71 -16.56
N PRO A 569 -8.21 -3.61 -17.50
CA PRO A 569 -7.26 -4.55 -18.11
C PRO A 569 -6.43 -3.83 -19.18
N HIS A 570 -5.12 -3.78 -19.01
CA HIS A 570 -4.23 -3.06 -19.92
C HIS A 570 -3.18 -4.01 -20.51
N VAL A 571 -3.04 -3.99 -21.84
CA VAL A 571 -1.97 -4.67 -22.60
C VAL A 571 -1.77 -6.15 -22.22
N TRP A 572 -2.86 -6.91 -22.17
CA TRP A 572 -2.82 -8.33 -21.81
C TRP A 572 -2.10 -9.19 -22.84
N PHE A 573 -1.50 -10.28 -22.37
CA PHE A 573 -0.90 -11.31 -23.22
C PHE A 573 -1.98 -12.27 -23.73
N LYS A 574 -1.71 -12.86 -24.89
CA LYS A 574 -2.48 -14.02 -25.34
C LYS A 574 -2.26 -15.15 -24.33
N ASN A 575 -3.32 -15.88 -23.98
CA ASN A 575 -3.26 -16.96 -22.99
C ASN A 575 -2.66 -16.48 -21.64
N SER A 576 -2.98 -15.27 -21.19
CA SER A 576 -2.42 -14.75 -19.92
C SER A 576 -2.80 -15.63 -18.72
N GLY A 577 -3.87 -16.43 -18.83
CA GLY A 577 -4.39 -17.25 -17.74
C GLY A 577 -5.11 -16.44 -16.66
N ASP A 578 -5.34 -15.14 -16.90
CA ASP A 578 -6.03 -14.28 -15.95
C ASP A 578 -7.51 -14.65 -15.84
N VAL A 579 -8.06 -14.52 -14.63
CA VAL A 579 -9.45 -14.79 -14.30
C VAL A 579 -10.03 -13.56 -13.62
N PHE A 580 -11.15 -13.04 -14.12
CA PHE A 580 -11.87 -11.91 -13.55
C PHE A 580 -13.36 -12.25 -13.41
N VAL A 581 -13.77 -12.68 -12.22
CA VAL A 581 -15.09 -13.28 -12.00
C VAL A 581 -15.75 -12.87 -10.70
N ARG A 582 -17.09 -12.90 -10.65
CA ARG A 582 -17.83 -12.68 -9.39
C ARG A 582 -17.53 -11.32 -8.75
N ASN A 583 -17.21 -10.27 -9.49
CA ASN A 583 -16.97 -8.94 -8.93
C ASN A 583 -18.22 -8.05 -9.05
N LEU A 584 -18.44 -7.13 -8.10
CA LEU A 584 -19.45 -6.07 -8.25
C LEU A 584 -18.85 -4.88 -9.01
N ILE A 585 -19.45 -4.56 -10.16
CA ILE A 585 -18.98 -3.58 -11.14
C ILE A 585 -20.00 -2.47 -11.30
N MET A 586 -19.57 -1.22 -11.14
CA MET A 586 -20.45 -0.04 -11.17
C MET A 586 -20.24 0.88 -12.38
N ARG A 587 -19.26 0.58 -13.24
CA ARG A 587 -18.96 1.33 -14.47
C ARG A 587 -18.50 0.39 -15.59
N PRO A 588 -18.58 0.78 -16.87
CA PRO A 588 -18.05 -0.02 -17.97
C PRO A 588 -16.56 -0.30 -17.80
N TYR A 589 -16.10 -1.48 -18.21
CA TYR A 589 -14.66 -1.80 -18.23
C TYR A 589 -13.87 -0.76 -19.03
N ARG A 590 -12.59 -0.58 -18.67
CA ARG A 590 -11.68 0.37 -19.32
C ARG A 590 -10.47 -0.35 -19.93
N PRO A 591 -10.66 -1.17 -20.97
CA PRO A 591 -9.57 -1.90 -21.59
C PRO A 591 -8.64 -0.95 -22.36
N ILE A 592 -7.34 -1.23 -22.31
CA ILE A 592 -6.34 -0.56 -23.16
C ILE A 592 -5.56 -1.64 -23.89
N ARG A 593 -5.71 -1.69 -25.23
CA ARG A 593 -5.00 -2.64 -26.11
C ARG A 593 -5.14 -4.11 -25.63
N VAL A 594 -6.37 -4.51 -25.34
CA VAL A 594 -6.72 -5.89 -24.96
C VAL A 594 -7.29 -6.59 -26.18
N SER A 595 -6.66 -7.68 -26.58
CA SER A 595 -7.11 -8.54 -27.69
C SER A 595 -7.43 -9.98 -27.25
N ASP A 596 -7.07 -10.33 -26.03
CA ASP A 596 -7.29 -11.62 -25.38
C ASP A 596 -7.72 -11.32 -23.93
N TRP A 597 -8.76 -12.00 -23.46
CA TRP A 597 -9.44 -11.70 -22.20
C TRP A 597 -9.17 -12.76 -21.11
N GLY A 598 -7.99 -13.37 -21.19
CA GLY A 598 -7.50 -14.32 -20.19
C GLY A 598 -8.19 -15.68 -20.29
N ALA A 599 -8.12 -16.45 -19.20
CA ALA A 599 -8.81 -17.73 -19.08
C ALA A 599 -10.32 -17.54 -18.91
N GLU A 600 -10.75 -16.55 -18.14
CA GLU A 600 -12.16 -16.30 -17.88
C GLU A 600 -12.42 -14.85 -17.42
N THR A 601 -13.24 -14.10 -18.17
CA THR A 601 -13.79 -12.81 -17.73
C THR A 601 -15.31 -12.92 -17.80
N ASP A 602 -15.94 -13.32 -16.68
CA ASP A 602 -17.35 -13.70 -16.67
C ASP A 602 -17.97 -13.75 -15.25
N TYR A 603 -19.27 -14.01 -15.12
CA TYR A 603 -19.98 -14.15 -13.84
C TYR A 603 -19.90 -12.90 -12.93
N ASN A 604 -19.70 -11.72 -13.49
CA ASN A 604 -19.65 -10.47 -12.75
C ASN A 604 -21.06 -9.90 -12.53
N LEU A 605 -21.20 -9.11 -11.47
CA LEU A 605 -22.43 -8.42 -11.10
C LEU A 605 -22.35 -6.96 -11.51
N PHE A 606 -23.14 -6.55 -12.50
CA PHE A 606 -23.22 -5.17 -12.97
C PHE A 606 -24.41 -4.44 -12.34
N THR A 607 -24.20 -3.18 -11.94
CA THR A 607 -25.30 -2.38 -11.38
C THR A 607 -26.21 -1.74 -12.43
N ASP A 608 -25.80 -1.73 -13.70
CA ASP A 608 -26.56 -1.13 -14.79
C ASP A 608 -26.31 -1.84 -16.12
N SER A 609 -27.31 -1.78 -17.00
CA SER A 609 -27.28 -2.47 -18.30
C SER A 609 -26.31 -1.86 -19.30
N LEU A 610 -26.03 -0.55 -19.22
CA LEU A 610 -25.10 0.11 -20.16
C LEU A 610 -23.68 -0.41 -19.96
N SER A 611 -23.24 -0.51 -18.70
CA SER A 611 -21.95 -1.09 -18.33
C SER A 611 -21.81 -2.54 -18.78
N TYR A 612 -22.86 -3.34 -18.59
CA TYR A 612 -22.89 -4.74 -19.05
C TYR A 612 -22.83 -4.85 -20.58
N GLN A 613 -23.58 -4.01 -21.31
CA GLN A 613 -23.57 -4.02 -22.77
C GLN A 613 -22.21 -3.68 -23.37
N GLU A 614 -21.46 -2.76 -22.77
CA GLU A 614 -20.09 -2.49 -23.20
C GLU A 614 -19.14 -3.67 -22.91
N ALA A 615 -19.38 -4.43 -21.84
CA ALA A 615 -18.57 -5.59 -21.51
C ALA A 615 -18.73 -6.71 -22.56
N ILE A 616 -19.97 -7.13 -22.88
CA ILE A 616 -20.23 -8.24 -23.80
C ILE A 616 -19.78 -7.99 -25.25
N LYS A 617 -19.61 -6.73 -25.66
CA LYS A 617 -19.00 -6.37 -26.96
C LYS A 617 -17.57 -6.89 -27.11
N ASN A 618 -16.90 -7.16 -25.99
CA ASN A 618 -15.57 -7.74 -25.96
C ASN A 618 -15.58 -9.28 -26.02
N HIS A 619 -16.75 -9.89 -26.21
CA HIS A 619 -16.95 -11.34 -26.15
C HIS A 619 -16.64 -11.96 -24.78
N THR A 620 -16.84 -11.17 -23.71
CA THR A 620 -16.75 -11.58 -22.30
C THR A 620 -18.13 -11.57 -21.64
N ASP A 621 -18.20 -11.92 -20.35
CA ASP A 621 -19.37 -11.66 -19.51
C ASP A 621 -20.67 -12.31 -20.00
N LYS A 622 -20.56 -13.49 -20.63
CA LYS A 622 -21.70 -14.25 -21.15
C LYS A 622 -22.70 -14.64 -20.05
N HIS A 623 -22.21 -14.99 -18.87
CA HIS A 623 -22.97 -15.42 -17.69
C HIS A 623 -22.99 -14.36 -16.57
N SER A 624 -22.39 -13.19 -16.79
CA SER A 624 -22.55 -12.03 -15.92
C SER A 624 -23.99 -11.55 -15.89
N VAL A 625 -24.37 -10.92 -14.78
CA VAL A 625 -25.76 -10.49 -14.54
C VAL A 625 -25.83 -8.99 -14.25
N VAL A 626 -26.91 -8.35 -14.68
CA VAL A 626 -27.27 -7.01 -14.21
C VAL A 626 -28.20 -7.20 -13.03
N TYR A 627 -27.99 -6.49 -11.92
CA TYR A 627 -28.96 -6.47 -10.81
C TYR A 627 -28.92 -5.11 -10.11
N PRO A 628 -30.08 -4.49 -9.83
CA PRO A 628 -30.12 -3.26 -9.04
C PRO A 628 -29.71 -3.55 -7.60
N VAL A 629 -28.54 -3.08 -7.18
CA VAL A 629 -28.03 -3.34 -5.82
C VAL A 629 -28.52 -2.28 -4.83
N THR A 630 -28.92 -2.73 -3.64
CA THR A 630 -29.11 -1.85 -2.48
C THR A 630 -28.09 -2.21 -1.42
N PHE A 631 -27.28 -1.24 -1.02
CA PHE A 631 -26.32 -1.42 0.06
C PHE A 631 -26.98 -1.19 1.42
N LYS A 632 -26.53 -1.94 2.42
CA LYS A 632 -27.07 -1.87 3.78
C LYS A 632 -26.89 -0.49 4.42
N ASN A 633 -25.69 0.11 4.35
CA ASN A 633 -25.46 1.49 4.73
C ASN A 633 -24.14 2.06 4.16
N ALA A 634 -24.13 2.39 2.88
CA ALA A 634 -22.94 2.90 2.20
C ALA A 634 -22.39 4.23 2.80
N LEU A 635 -23.24 5.04 3.44
CA LEU A 635 -22.83 6.33 4.04
C LEU A 635 -21.84 6.16 5.19
N ILE A 636 -21.91 5.04 5.90
CA ILE A 636 -20.99 4.70 7.00
C ILE A 636 -19.97 3.63 6.59
N GLY A 637 -19.93 3.26 5.32
CA GLY A 637 -18.98 2.29 4.77
C GLY A 637 -19.44 0.83 4.78
N ASP A 638 -20.71 0.53 5.06
CA ASP A 638 -21.27 -0.82 4.94
C ASP A 638 -21.83 -1.03 3.52
N PHE A 639 -20.98 -1.57 2.65
CA PHE A 639 -21.30 -1.92 1.27
C PHE A 639 -21.83 -3.36 1.11
N SER A 640 -22.30 -3.99 2.20
CA SER A 640 -22.98 -5.28 2.10
C SER A 640 -24.28 -5.11 1.29
N ILE A 641 -24.52 -6.02 0.35
CA ILE A 641 -25.76 -6.03 -0.44
C ILE A 641 -26.88 -6.66 0.39
N VAL A 642 -28.03 -5.99 0.49
CA VAL A 642 -29.18 -6.44 1.28
C VAL A 642 -29.79 -7.73 0.70
N GLU A 643 -29.96 -7.79 -0.61
CA GLU A 643 -30.63 -8.91 -1.31
C GLU A 643 -29.65 -10.01 -1.77
N ILE A 644 -28.54 -10.20 -1.04
CA ILE A 644 -27.46 -11.09 -1.45
C ILE A 644 -27.92 -12.54 -1.71
N SER A 645 -28.90 -13.04 -0.95
CA SER A 645 -29.45 -14.39 -1.12
C SER A 645 -30.11 -14.62 -2.49
N LYS A 646 -30.58 -13.55 -3.15
CA LYS A 646 -31.12 -13.61 -4.51
C LYS A 646 -30.04 -13.52 -5.58
N ILE A 647 -28.89 -12.92 -5.26
CA ILE A 647 -27.81 -12.61 -6.20
C ILE A 647 -26.78 -13.74 -6.26
N THR A 648 -26.43 -14.33 -5.11
CA THR A 648 -25.41 -15.37 -5.04
C THR A 648 -25.67 -16.56 -5.97
N PRO A 649 -26.90 -17.10 -6.11
CA PRO A 649 -27.17 -18.18 -7.06
C PRO A 649 -26.92 -17.80 -8.52
N LEU A 650 -27.12 -16.52 -8.88
CA LEU A 650 -27.08 -16.06 -10.27
C LEU A 650 -25.67 -15.96 -10.83
N CYS A 651 -24.72 -15.48 -10.02
CA CYS A 651 -23.36 -15.20 -10.48
C CYS A 651 -22.27 -15.55 -9.45
N GLY A 652 -22.61 -16.14 -8.32
CA GLY A 652 -21.65 -16.56 -7.29
C GLY A 652 -21.08 -15.45 -6.40
N PHE A 653 -21.46 -14.18 -6.61
CA PHE A 653 -21.04 -13.06 -5.75
C PHE A 653 -21.56 -13.23 -4.31
N LYS A 654 -20.70 -12.94 -3.33
CA LYS A 654 -20.99 -13.03 -1.89
C LYS A 654 -20.58 -11.73 -1.19
N ASN A 655 -21.34 -11.35 -0.17
CA ASN A 655 -20.91 -10.28 0.73
C ASN A 655 -19.60 -10.66 1.45
N LEU A 656 -18.80 -9.65 1.74
CA LEU A 656 -17.62 -9.72 2.60
C LEU A 656 -17.89 -8.92 3.89
N GLU A 657 -17.09 -9.18 4.93
CA GLU A 657 -17.15 -8.45 6.20
C GLU A 657 -16.69 -7.00 6.02
N MET A 658 -17.42 -6.04 6.62
CA MET A 658 -17.20 -4.59 6.42
C MET A 658 -16.59 -3.87 7.61
N ASP A 659 -16.37 -4.57 8.73
CA ASP A 659 -16.03 -4.01 10.04
C ASP A 659 -14.66 -4.45 10.57
N LYS A 660 -13.86 -5.15 9.76
CA LYS A 660 -12.54 -5.70 10.15
C LYS A 660 -11.34 -4.98 9.54
N PHE A 661 -11.55 -3.88 8.82
CA PHE A 661 -10.45 -3.15 8.16
C PHE A 661 -9.64 -2.31 9.16
N GLY A 662 -8.32 -2.32 8.99
CA GLY A 662 -7.39 -1.45 9.69
C GLY A 662 -6.94 -2.01 11.05
N VAL A 663 -6.35 -1.11 11.83
CA VAL A 663 -5.84 -1.38 13.18
C VAL A 663 -6.90 -1.99 14.08
N VAL A 664 -6.47 -2.92 14.95
CA VAL A 664 -7.30 -3.62 15.93
C VAL A 664 -7.08 -3.10 17.35
N SER A 665 -5.87 -2.63 17.67
CA SER A 665 -5.52 -2.12 18.99
C SER A 665 -6.41 -0.94 19.40
N PRO A 666 -6.98 -0.93 20.62
CA PRO A 666 -7.86 0.15 21.08
C PRO A 666 -7.21 1.54 20.99
N ASN A 667 -5.94 1.66 21.37
CA ASN A 667 -5.21 2.93 21.33
C ASN A 667 -5.04 3.43 19.89
N LEU A 668 -4.65 2.56 18.96
CA LEU A 668 -4.48 2.93 17.56
C LEU A 668 -5.82 3.23 16.88
N LYS A 669 -6.89 2.48 17.21
CA LYS A 669 -8.25 2.75 16.71
C LYS A 669 -8.75 4.14 17.07
N GLN A 670 -8.41 4.65 18.26
CA GLN A 670 -8.77 6.01 18.66
C GLN A 670 -8.06 7.09 17.84
N LEU A 671 -6.84 6.80 17.37
CA LEU A 671 -6.04 7.71 16.55
C LEU A 671 -6.31 7.59 15.04
N ALA A 672 -6.73 6.41 14.59
CA ALA A 672 -6.93 6.10 13.19
C ALA A 672 -8.06 6.95 12.58
N LYS A 673 -7.81 7.50 11.39
CA LYS A 673 -8.83 8.13 10.57
C LYS A 673 -9.49 7.09 9.67
N HIS A 674 -10.62 7.48 9.07
CA HIS A 674 -11.32 6.67 8.07
C HIS A 674 -11.34 7.37 6.71
N PRO A 675 -11.40 6.62 5.60
CA PRO A 675 -11.58 7.19 4.28
C PRO A 675 -12.92 7.91 4.19
N GLN A 676 -12.97 8.95 3.36
CA GLN A 676 -14.25 9.49 2.92
C GLN A 676 -14.98 8.43 2.09
N MET A 677 -16.19 8.07 2.51
CA MET A 677 -17.02 7.10 1.79
C MET A 677 -17.59 7.74 0.52
N PRO A 678 -17.40 7.12 -0.65
CA PRO A 678 -18.06 7.58 -1.87
C PRO A 678 -19.57 7.38 -1.75
N LEU A 679 -20.35 8.30 -2.30
CA LEU A 679 -21.79 8.09 -2.50
C LEU A 679 -21.99 7.20 -3.74
N PRO A 680 -22.59 6.01 -3.61
CA PRO A 680 -22.87 5.17 -4.78
C PRO A 680 -23.71 5.90 -5.83
N THR A 681 -23.28 5.87 -7.09
CA THR A 681 -23.94 6.56 -8.20
C THR A 681 -25.35 6.05 -8.47
N ILE A 682 -25.63 4.81 -8.07
CA ILE A 682 -26.98 4.22 -8.04
C ILE A 682 -27.98 5.03 -7.19
N TYR A 683 -27.52 5.87 -6.26
CA TYR A 683 -28.40 6.75 -5.48
C TYR A 683 -28.68 8.11 -6.14
N ALA A 684 -27.94 8.48 -7.19
CA ALA A 684 -28.20 9.71 -7.96
C ALA A 684 -29.41 9.56 -8.90
N HIS A 685 -29.68 8.33 -9.35
CA HIS A 685 -30.92 7.94 -10.02
C HIS A 685 -31.84 7.38 -8.94
N LYS A 686 -32.79 8.17 -8.41
CA LYS A 686 -33.75 7.68 -7.40
C LYS A 686 -34.34 6.35 -7.85
N ALA A 687 -34.01 5.26 -7.14
CA ALA A 687 -34.67 3.98 -7.30
C ALA A 687 -36.16 4.17 -6.99
N LYS A 688 -37.00 4.26 -8.03
CA LYS A 688 -38.34 3.69 -7.92
C LYS A 688 -38.14 2.24 -7.52
N SER A 689 -38.93 1.73 -6.57
CA SER A 689 -38.95 0.31 -6.26
C SER A 689 -39.15 -0.47 -7.56
N ILE A 690 -38.09 -1.10 -8.06
CA ILE A 690 -38.15 -1.90 -9.28
C ILE A 690 -38.87 -3.18 -8.89
N VAL A 691 -40.08 -3.38 -9.40
CA VAL A 691 -40.80 -4.64 -9.25
C VAL A 691 -40.11 -5.65 -10.18
N THR A 692 -39.36 -6.58 -9.60
CA THR A 692 -38.76 -7.70 -10.32
C THR A 692 -39.59 -8.96 -10.12
N LYS A 693 -39.69 -9.81 -11.15
CA LYS A 693 -40.38 -11.09 -11.08
C LYS A 693 -39.49 -12.21 -11.61
N ASN A 694 -39.46 -13.34 -10.90
CA ASN A 694 -38.79 -14.54 -11.40
C ASN A 694 -39.70 -15.29 -12.37
N TRP A 695 -39.16 -15.75 -13.50
CA TRP A 695 -39.84 -16.62 -14.45
C TRP A 695 -38.85 -17.67 -14.99
N SER A 696 -38.97 -18.92 -14.53
CA SER A 696 -38.09 -20.03 -14.93
C SER A 696 -36.60 -19.69 -14.84
N GLY A 697 -36.17 -19.08 -13.73
CA GLY A 697 -34.78 -18.66 -13.52
C GLY A 697 -34.38 -17.35 -14.20
N LEU A 698 -35.28 -16.68 -14.92
CA LEU A 698 -35.10 -15.30 -15.40
C LEU A 698 -35.57 -14.30 -14.34
N SER A 699 -34.78 -13.27 -14.08
CA SER A 699 -35.23 -12.09 -13.33
C SER A 699 -35.70 -11.02 -14.31
N LEU A 700 -36.98 -10.69 -14.25
CA LEU A 700 -37.66 -9.83 -15.21
C LEU A 700 -38.12 -8.52 -14.58
N LYS A 701 -38.13 -7.44 -15.36
CA LYS A 701 -38.89 -6.21 -15.05
C LYS A 701 -39.46 -5.57 -16.30
N GLU A 702 -40.29 -4.54 -16.14
CA GLU A 702 -40.70 -3.70 -17.27
C GLU A 702 -39.53 -2.85 -17.77
N LEU A 703 -39.44 -2.65 -19.09
CA LEU A 703 -38.50 -1.71 -19.70
C LEU A 703 -39.04 -0.28 -19.53
N ASP A 704 -38.73 0.39 -18.43
CA ASP A 704 -39.37 1.65 -18.03
C ASP A 704 -38.42 2.85 -17.87
N SER A 705 -37.11 2.66 -18.11
CA SER A 705 -36.10 3.74 -18.05
C SER A 705 -35.55 4.12 -19.44
N GLU A 706 -35.10 5.38 -19.58
CA GLU A 706 -34.46 5.84 -20.83
C GLU A 706 -33.07 5.23 -20.99
N GLU A 707 -32.39 4.97 -19.88
CA GLU A 707 -31.07 4.34 -19.84
C GLU A 707 -31.13 2.90 -20.37
N GLU A 708 -32.12 2.10 -19.95
CA GLU A 708 -32.30 0.74 -20.46
C GLU A 708 -32.80 0.72 -21.90
N ARG A 709 -33.70 1.64 -22.27
CA ARG A 709 -34.11 1.81 -23.67
C ARG A 709 -32.89 2.08 -24.55
N SER A 710 -32.00 2.96 -24.10
CA SER A 710 -30.74 3.25 -24.78
C SER A 710 -29.79 2.03 -24.80
N ALA A 711 -29.69 1.29 -23.70
CA ALA A 711 -28.81 0.12 -23.57
C ALA A 711 -29.24 -1.05 -24.48
N THR A 712 -30.54 -1.30 -24.56
CA THR A 712 -31.14 -2.33 -25.42
C THR A 712 -31.24 -1.89 -26.88
N GLY A 713 -31.17 -0.57 -27.13
CA GLY A 713 -31.40 0.04 -28.43
C GLY A 713 -32.86 -0.01 -28.88
N MET A 714 -33.78 -0.11 -27.93
CA MET A 714 -35.23 -0.14 -28.16
C MET A 714 -35.76 1.22 -28.69
N ASP A 715 -36.75 1.13 -29.57
CA ASP A 715 -37.42 2.30 -30.15
C ASP A 715 -38.22 3.10 -29.09
N SER A 716 -38.75 2.39 -28.10
CA SER A 716 -39.64 2.90 -27.06
C SER A 716 -39.54 2.07 -25.78
N LYS A 717 -40.03 2.61 -24.66
CA LYS A 717 -40.10 1.92 -23.36
C LYS A 717 -41.30 0.97 -23.35
N ARG A 718 -41.12 -0.24 -23.89
CA ARG A 718 -42.14 -1.30 -23.97
C ARG A 718 -41.53 -2.67 -23.77
N GLY A 719 -42.34 -3.62 -23.30
CA GLY A 719 -41.95 -5.02 -23.15
C GLY A 719 -41.30 -5.32 -21.80
N VAL A 720 -40.91 -6.59 -21.64
CA VAL A 720 -40.35 -7.09 -20.39
C VAL A 720 -38.85 -7.32 -20.54
N TYR A 721 -38.08 -6.50 -19.85
CA TYR A 721 -36.63 -6.51 -19.80
C TYR A 721 -36.10 -7.67 -18.94
N VAL A 722 -35.18 -8.46 -19.50
CA VAL A 722 -34.47 -9.54 -18.81
C VAL A 722 -33.26 -8.96 -18.09
N ILE A 723 -33.37 -8.85 -16.77
CA ILE A 723 -32.35 -8.27 -15.89
C ILE A 723 -31.19 -9.24 -15.71
N ALA A 724 -31.53 -10.49 -15.41
CA ALA A 724 -30.58 -11.56 -15.17
C ALA A 724 -31.18 -12.89 -15.60
N VAL A 725 -30.31 -13.84 -15.91
CA VAL A 725 -30.63 -15.24 -16.12
C VAL A 725 -29.81 -16.01 -15.11
N ASP A 726 -30.44 -16.90 -14.35
CA ASP A 726 -29.73 -17.84 -13.49
C ASP A 726 -28.87 -18.77 -14.36
N ALA A 727 -27.56 -18.49 -14.38
CA ALA A 727 -26.62 -19.19 -15.25
C ALA A 727 -26.44 -20.67 -14.87
N LEU A 728 -26.74 -21.04 -13.61
CA LEU A 728 -26.55 -22.39 -13.10
C LEU A 728 -27.81 -23.24 -13.26
N GLU A 729 -28.97 -22.68 -12.94
CA GLU A 729 -30.21 -23.44 -12.77
C GLU A 729 -31.29 -23.11 -13.80
N SER A 730 -31.23 -21.97 -14.51
CA SER A 730 -32.28 -21.62 -15.46
C SER A 730 -32.30 -22.56 -16.66
N PRO A 731 -33.44 -23.17 -17.00
CA PRO A 731 -33.61 -23.92 -18.25
C PRO A 731 -33.68 -23.01 -19.49
N LEU A 732 -33.83 -21.69 -19.30
CA LEU A 732 -33.92 -20.70 -20.37
C LEU A 732 -32.58 -20.09 -20.77
N ARG A 733 -31.49 -20.43 -20.07
CA ARG A 733 -30.14 -19.84 -20.27
C ARG A 733 -29.55 -20.00 -21.67
N ASP A 734 -29.98 -21.02 -22.41
CA ASP A 734 -29.50 -21.27 -23.78
C ASP A 734 -30.32 -20.52 -24.84
N PHE A 735 -31.43 -19.88 -24.45
CA PHE A 735 -32.38 -19.24 -25.36
C PHE A 735 -32.47 -17.73 -25.14
N ILE A 736 -32.55 -17.33 -23.87
CA ILE A 736 -32.73 -15.95 -23.41
C ILE A 736 -31.51 -15.55 -22.59
N GLN A 737 -31.01 -14.35 -22.83
CA GLN A 737 -29.83 -13.80 -22.17
C GLN A 737 -30.18 -12.47 -21.46
N PRO A 738 -29.37 -12.00 -20.50
CA PRO A 738 -29.56 -10.68 -19.92
C PRO A 738 -29.55 -9.60 -21.01
N ASN A 739 -30.32 -8.54 -20.80
CA ASN A 739 -30.56 -7.43 -21.74
C ASN A 739 -31.47 -7.75 -22.94
N ASP A 740 -32.03 -8.96 -23.04
CA ASP A 740 -33.16 -9.19 -23.94
C ASP A 740 -34.39 -8.42 -23.47
N VAL A 741 -35.21 -7.96 -24.42
CA VAL A 741 -36.56 -7.47 -24.13
C VAL A 741 -37.56 -8.43 -24.74
N ILE A 742 -38.37 -9.10 -23.91
CA ILE A 742 -39.44 -9.98 -24.36
C ILE A 742 -40.59 -9.09 -24.86
N LEU A 743 -40.92 -9.21 -26.14
CA LEU A 743 -41.95 -8.45 -26.83
C LEU A 743 -43.20 -9.27 -27.16
N SER A 744 -43.08 -10.59 -27.25
CA SER A 744 -44.22 -11.50 -27.48
C SER A 744 -43.96 -12.87 -26.86
N LEU A 745 -45.02 -13.52 -26.37
CA LEU A 745 -45.01 -14.89 -25.86
C LEU A 745 -46.22 -15.66 -26.42
N ALA A 746 -45.97 -16.79 -27.07
CA ALA A 746 -46.98 -17.64 -27.69
C ALA A 746 -47.92 -16.86 -28.65
N GLY A 747 -47.35 -15.92 -29.42
CA GLY A 747 -48.10 -15.08 -30.37
C GLY A 747 -48.89 -13.93 -29.74
N ASN A 748 -48.72 -13.67 -28.43
CA ASN A 748 -49.36 -12.54 -27.75
C ASN A 748 -48.33 -11.47 -27.39
N ASP A 749 -48.63 -10.21 -27.70
CA ASP A 749 -47.75 -9.09 -27.39
C ASP A 749 -47.58 -8.90 -25.88
N ILE A 750 -46.35 -8.61 -25.48
CA ILE A 750 -45.94 -8.33 -24.10
C ILE A 750 -45.51 -6.87 -24.03
N HIS A 751 -46.26 -6.06 -23.27
CA HIS A 751 -45.89 -4.67 -23.01
C HIS A 751 -45.48 -4.44 -21.55
N THR A 752 -46.02 -5.24 -20.63
CA THR A 752 -45.86 -5.12 -19.18
C THR A 752 -45.53 -6.45 -18.52
N LEU A 753 -45.09 -6.42 -17.26
CA LEU A 753 -44.92 -7.65 -16.45
C LEU A 753 -46.25 -8.39 -16.28
N ALA A 754 -47.37 -7.65 -16.20
CA ALA A 754 -48.70 -8.23 -16.08
C ALA A 754 -49.07 -9.07 -17.31
N ASP A 755 -48.75 -8.57 -18.51
CA ASP A 755 -48.94 -9.32 -19.76
C ASP A 755 -48.11 -10.60 -19.76
N MET A 756 -46.84 -10.51 -19.33
CA MET A 756 -45.96 -11.67 -19.26
C MET A 756 -46.52 -12.75 -18.35
N ILE A 757 -47.02 -12.39 -17.17
CA ILE A 757 -47.64 -13.33 -16.22
C ILE A 757 -48.90 -13.96 -16.83
N LYS A 758 -49.78 -13.13 -17.39
CA LYS A 758 -51.05 -13.55 -17.98
C LYS A 758 -50.82 -14.55 -19.11
N HIS A 759 -49.94 -14.21 -20.05
CA HIS A 759 -49.68 -15.03 -21.23
C HIS A 759 -48.86 -16.27 -20.90
N THR A 760 -48.00 -16.23 -19.88
CA THR A 760 -47.37 -17.44 -19.33
C THR A 760 -48.41 -18.44 -18.82
N LYS A 761 -49.45 -17.99 -18.10
CA LYS A 761 -50.51 -18.90 -17.62
C LYS A 761 -51.38 -19.46 -18.75
N GLN A 762 -51.39 -18.84 -19.92
CA GLN A 762 -52.20 -19.24 -21.08
C GLN A 762 -51.43 -20.10 -22.10
N ALA A 763 -50.09 -20.04 -22.09
CA ALA A 763 -49.25 -20.77 -23.00
C ALA A 763 -49.17 -22.27 -22.65
N ASP A 764 -49.28 -23.12 -23.68
CA ASP A 764 -49.10 -24.56 -23.57
C ASP A 764 -47.62 -24.92 -23.74
N PHE A 765 -46.86 -24.87 -22.64
CA PHE A 765 -45.43 -25.21 -22.63
C PHE A 765 -45.16 -26.72 -22.79
N THR A 766 -46.18 -27.58 -22.93
CA THR A 766 -45.97 -28.98 -23.35
C THR A 766 -45.65 -29.10 -24.84
N LYS A 767 -45.75 -28.00 -25.59
CA LYS A 767 -45.38 -27.85 -26.99
C LYS A 767 -44.25 -26.83 -27.14
N VAL A 768 -43.68 -26.75 -28.35
CA VAL A 768 -42.74 -25.68 -28.70
C VAL A 768 -43.49 -24.34 -28.64
N VAL A 769 -42.95 -23.39 -27.88
CA VAL A 769 -43.53 -22.05 -27.71
C VAL A 769 -42.63 -21.02 -28.37
N GLU A 770 -43.23 -20.16 -29.18
CA GLU A 770 -42.55 -19.03 -29.80
C GLU A 770 -42.48 -17.83 -28.85
N ILE A 771 -41.32 -17.19 -28.80
CA ILE A 771 -41.07 -15.92 -28.11
C ILE A 771 -40.43 -14.96 -29.10
N ILE A 772 -40.93 -13.72 -29.16
CA ILE A 772 -40.24 -12.63 -29.86
C ILE A 772 -39.48 -11.83 -28.81
N ILE A 773 -38.16 -11.76 -28.96
CA ILE A 773 -37.29 -10.92 -28.15
C ILE A 773 -36.69 -9.80 -29.00
N PHE A 774 -36.32 -8.69 -28.37
CA PHE A 774 -35.49 -7.67 -28.95
C PHE A 774 -34.05 -7.85 -28.44
N ARG A 775 -33.11 -8.06 -29.37
CA ARG A 775 -31.68 -8.26 -29.10
C ARG A 775 -30.87 -7.69 -30.25
N ASP A 776 -29.78 -6.99 -29.95
CA ASP A 776 -28.90 -6.38 -30.95
C ASP A 776 -29.64 -5.45 -31.92
N GLN A 777 -30.57 -4.62 -31.40
CA GLN A 777 -31.39 -3.68 -32.16
C GLN A 777 -32.32 -4.33 -33.20
N LYS A 778 -32.64 -5.62 -33.05
CA LYS A 778 -33.55 -6.35 -33.94
C LYS A 778 -34.49 -7.25 -33.15
N GLU A 779 -35.70 -7.41 -33.67
CA GLU A 779 -36.60 -8.47 -33.22
C GLU A 779 -36.06 -9.83 -33.69
N LYS A 780 -35.99 -10.79 -32.78
CA LYS A 780 -35.57 -12.17 -33.02
C LYS A 780 -36.64 -13.12 -32.53
N GLN A 781 -37.00 -14.07 -33.38
CA GLN A 781 -37.89 -15.17 -33.05
C GLN A 781 -37.09 -16.29 -32.39
N ILE A 782 -37.49 -16.69 -31.19
CA ILE A 782 -36.88 -17.76 -30.41
C ILE A 782 -37.93 -18.85 -30.19
N LEU A 783 -37.55 -20.10 -30.48
CA LEU A 783 -38.40 -21.26 -30.25
C LEU A 783 -37.94 -21.96 -28.98
N ILE A 784 -38.77 -21.92 -27.94
CA ILE A 784 -38.54 -22.62 -26.69
C ILE A 784 -39.08 -24.05 -26.80
N PRO A 785 -38.25 -25.09 -26.64
CA PRO A 785 -38.71 -26.47 -26.72
C PRO A 785 -39.77 -26.82 -25.67
N ALA A 786 -40.55 -27.86 -25.95
CA ALA A 786 -41.53 -28.38 -25.02
C ALA A 786 -40.90 -28.74 -23.67
N ASN A 787 -41.61 -28.43 -22.58
CA ASN A 787 -41.28 -28.72 -21.19
C ASN A 787 -40.02 -28.01 -20.64
N VAL A 788 -39.55 -26.94 -21.29
CA VAL A 788 -38.40 -26.14 -20.83
C VAL A 788 -38.79 -25.07 -19.82
N VAL A 789 -39.99 -24.49 -19.91
CA VAL A 789 -40.48 -23.48 -18.95
C VAL A 789 -41.23 -24.18 -17.83
N TYR A 790 -40.84 -23.92 -16.58
CA TYR A 790 -41.58 -24.36 -15.41
C TYR A 790 -42.82 -23.47 -15.24
N GLN A 791 -44.01 -24.06 -15.31
CA GLN A 791 -45.20 -23.40 -14.77
C GLN A 791 -45.04 -23.40 -13.25
N SER A 792 -44.89 -22.24 -12.63
CA SER A 792 -44.90 -22.16 -11.17
C SER A 792 -46.26 -22.65 -10.66
N GLU A 793 -46.27 -23.68 -9.81
CA GLU A 793 -47.36 -23.84 -8.85
C GLU A 793 -47.30 -22.62 -7.91
N ASP A 794 -48.45 -21.97 -7.70
CA ASP A 794 -48.57 -20.63 -7.07
C ASP A 794 -47.79 -20.46 -5.74
#